data_AF-A0A1S9D7K8-F1
#
_entry.id   AF-A0A1S9D7K8-F1
#
_cell.length_a   1.000
_cell.length_b   1.000
_cell.length_c   1.000
_cell.angle_alpha   90.00
_cell.angle_beta   90.00
_cell.angle_gamma   90.00
#
_symmetry.space_group_name_H-M   'P 1'
#
loop_
_entity.id
_entity.type
_entity.pdbx_description
1 polymer ?
#
loop_
_entity_poly.entity_id
_entity_poly.type
_entity_poly.pdbx_seq_one_letter_code
_entity_poly.pdbx_strand_id
1 'polypeptide(L)'
;MDNHVAANVFGTLGAVLWSLQLLPQIWKNWRRHDSESLSAAFFLSWAMAGVPLGVYNISDNFNIALQVQPNILISLSLLTWSQCKYYRDKWNLKKILPVAIVLGAVLGGVEAGLVFALRVAYRRGERWPSTLMAILSAVLLAAGVLRHYVDMFRTRSDAGLSLRFALLDASGDVASILSVIFQPSLSILGLVIYEYIDSDQQIPISTTNVGLIEQSYVETAIKLVRETFPNATFRLREDHYVGDNGVAHVHFRQTVHDLDVDNGDFNVNVGRDGSVFSYGNSFYTGPVPSITQLTKRDFTDPVAALKFALTHLQLPITAGDVSAESTEHPHKYILRGTSGAVTDPKARLVYLVKPEGTLCLVWRVETDVDDNWLLTYVDAKTAEEIHGVVDYVSEATFQVYGWGINDPGQVDSRAVLTDPWDLKESPLTWFSDGQKNWSTTRGNNGIAQENINNLPTYLNNFRPDSPTQNFSYEYPAGESPKDYINASITQLFYTANAYHDLLYTLGFNEKAGNFQWNNSGLGGKEKDYVILNAQDGASRNNADFATPPDGSPARMRMYLFTHTTPPRDGVFESGIVIHEYTHGLSMRLTGGPDNSRCLSAFESASMGEGWGDFMATAIRLKPSDTRATDYGMGMWVYNNEKGIRQYLYSTSMETNPLNYTSLNRMWEAHAGGTVWASMLYEVLWNLIDRHGKNDGPRPTFDERGVPKDGKYLALKIVIDAMALQPCNPDFVQARNAILDADQALTGGQNKCEIWTGFAKRGLGQGAEYGRGRRVGSYDIPGDVCQKKI
;
A
#
# COMPACT_ATOMS: atom_id res chain seq x y z
N MET A 1 -8.21 7.65 -5.54
CA MET A 1 -8.37 8.70 -4.49
C MET A 1 -9.50 9.56 -4.99
N ASP A 2 -10.74 9.23 -4.67
CA ASP A 2 -11.85 9.70 -5.49
C ASP A 2 -12.38 11.01 -4.93
N ASN A 3 -11.94 12.12 -5.52
CA ASN A 3 -12.31 13.44 -5.08
C ASN A 3 -12.63 14.31 -6.28
N HIS A 4 -13.91 14.31 -6.66
CA HIS A 4 -14.45 15.10 -7.76
C HIS A 4 -14.13 16.60 -7.65
N VAL A 5 -14.04 17.14 -6.44
CA VAL A 5 -13.69 18.54 -6.22
C VAL A 5 -12.21 18.75 -6.56
N ALA A 6 -11.33 17.89 -6.07
CA ALA A 6 -9.90 17.93 -6.39
C ALA A 6 -9.65 17.73 -7.89
N ALA A 7 -10.30 16.75 -8.52
CA ALA A 7 -10.21 16.50 -9.96
C ALA A 7 -10.57 17.75 -10.78
N ASN A 8 -11.69 18.39 -10.44
CA ASN A 8 -12.13 19.62 -11.11
C ASN A 8 -11.21 20.82 -10.83
N VAL A 9 -10.72 20.97 -9.60
CA VAL A 9 -9.80 22.05 -9.20
C VAL A 9 -8.47 21.90 -9.95
N PHE A 10 -7.85 20.72 -9.92
CA PHE A 10 -6.59 20.46 -10.59
C PHE A 10 -6.73 20.50 -12.11
N GLY A 11 -7.84 20.00 -12.67
CA GLY A 11 -8.10 20.07 -14.12
C GLY A 11 -8.32 21.50 -14.60
N THR A 12 -9.03 22.32 -13.83
CA THR A 12 -9.19 23.74 -14.12
C THR A 12 -7.86 24.49 -13.99
N LEU A 13 -7.06 24.17 -12.98
CA LEU A 13 -5.73 24.74 -12.78
C LEU A 13 -4.80 24.41 -13.96
N GLY A 14 -4.78 23.16 -14.41
CA GLY A 14 -4.01 22.74 -15.59
C GLY A 14 -4.43 23.50 -16.85
N ALA A 15 -5.74 23.63 -17.10
CA ALA A 15 -6.27 24.39 -18.22
C ALA A 15 -5.86 25.88 -18.18
N VAL A 16 -5.86 26.50 -16.99
CA VAL A 16 -5.42 27.91 -16.80
C VAL A 16 -3.92 28.05 -17.05
N LEU A 17 -3.10 27.15 -16.51
CA LEU A 17 -1.64 27.19 -16.69
C LEU A 17 -1.28 27.04 -18.17
N TRP A 18 -1.86 26.09 -18.89
CA TRP A 18 -1.59 25.93 -20.32
C TRP A 18 -2.14 27.06 -21.18
N SER A 19 -3.25 27.69 -20.79
CA SER A 19 -3.77 28.88 -21.49
C SER A 19 -2.79 30.06 -21.43
N LEU A 20 -1.92 30.12 -20.42
CA LEU A 20 -1.00 31.22 -20.19
C LEU A 20 0.46 30.88 -20.54
N GLN A 21 0.75 29.62 -20.92
CA GLN A 21 2.11 29.09 -21.04
C GLN A 21 3.00 29.90 -21.97
N LEU A 22 2.49 30.36 -23.11
CA LEU A 22 3.29 31.05 -24.12
C LEU A 22 3.57 32.52 -23.79
N LEU A 23 2.86 33.14 -22.82
CA LEU A 23 3.01 34.56 -22.50
C LEU A 23 4.43 34.95 -22.05
N PRO A 24 5.11 34.20 -21.16
CA PRO A 24 6.50 34.47 -20.79
C PRO A 24 7.46 34.40 -21.98
N GLN A 25 7.20 33.54 -22.96
CA GLN A 25 8.02 33.46 -24.18
C GLN A 25 7.78 34.66 -25.09
N ILE A 26 6.52 35.01 -25.33
CA ILE A 26 6.13 36.17 -26.14
C ILE A 26 6.75 37.45 -25.57
N TRP A 27 6.71 37.61 -24.25
CA TRP A 27 7.30 38.74 -23.56
C TRP A 27 8.83 38.74 -23.64
N LYS A 28 9.49 37.57 -23.49
CA LYS A 28 10.95 37.44 -23.65
C LYS A 28 11.40 37.90 -25.04
N ASN A 29 10.70 37.46 -26.09
CA ASN A 29 11.00 37.83 -27.48
C ASN A 29 10.84 39.33 -27.71
N TRP A 30 9.72 39.90 -27.25
CA TRP A 30 9.46 41.34 -27.38
C TRP A 30 10.51 42.18 -26.64
N ARG A 31 10.86 41.81 -25.41
CA ARG A 31 11.84 42.54 -24.60
C ARG A 31 13.24 42.49 -25.21
N ARG A 32 13.67 41.31 -25.69
CA ARG A 32 15.01 41.12 -26.26
C ARG A 32 15.13 41.56 -27.72
N HIS A 33 14.00 41.79 -28.40
CA HIS A 33 13.95 42.04 -29.84
C HIS A 33 14.65 40.93 -30.66
N ASP A 34 14.59 39.69 -30.15
CA ASP A 34 15.34 38.55 -30.67
C ASP A 34 14.54 37.24 -30.51
N SER A 35 14.70 36.35 -31.49
CA SER A 35 14.13 35.00 -31.55
C SER A 35 15.05 34.01 -32.29
N GLU A 36 16.35 34.26 -32.37
CA GLU A 36 17.30 33.47 -33.20
C GLU A 36 17.31 31.98 -32.85
N SER A 37 17.20 31.62 -31.58
CA SER A 37 17.20 30.23 -31.10
C SER A 37 15.81 29.56 -31.04
N LEU A 38 14.73 30.22 -31.47
CA LEU A 38 13.38 29.65 -31.47
C LEU A 38 13.00 28.99 -32.78
N SER A 39 12.46 27.76 -32.74
CA SER A 39 11.95 27.11 -33.95
C SER A 39 10.57 27.67 -34.32
N ALA A 40 10.45 28.34 -35.47
CA ALA A 40 9.14 28.76 -35.98
C ALA A 40 8.24 27.55 -36.32
N ALA A 41 8.85 26.43 -36.73
CA ALA A 41 8.11 25.20 -37.03
C ALA A 41 7.45 24.60 -35.79
N PHE A 42 8.10 24.70 -34.63
CA PHE A 42 7.55 24.29 -33.34
C PHE A 42 6.20 24.97 -33.04
N PHE A 43 6.17 26.31 -33.07
CA PHE A 43 4.94 27.06 -32.79
C PHE A 43 3.87 26.86 -33.86
N LEU A 44 4.26 26.64 -35.13
CA LEU A 44 3.27 26.30 -36.16
C LEU A 44 2.67 24.91 -35.92
N SER A 45 3.46 23.93 -35.47
CA SER A 45 2.98 22.60 -35.09
C SER A 45 1.97 22.67 -33.94
N TRP A 46 2.26 23.49 -32.92
CA TRP A 46 1.36 23.68 -31.79
C TRP A 46 0.06 24.41 -32.17
N ALA A 47 0.12 25.36 -33.10
CA ALA A 47 -1.07 25.97 -33.67
C ALA A 47 -1.92 24.95 -34.46
N MET A 48 -1.29 24.01 -35.17
CA MET A 48 -2.03 22.93 -35.86
C MET A 48 -2.60 21.91 -34.89
N ALA A 49 -1.89 21.58 -33.80
CA ALA A 49 -2.33 20.64 -32.78
C ALA A 49 -3.54 21.14 -31.98
N GLY A 50 -3.67 22.46 -31.81
CA GLY A 50 -4.83 23.06 -31.16
C GLY A 50 -6.15 22.78 -31.88
N VAL A 51 -6.14 22.51 -33.20
CA VAL A 51 -7.36 22.21 -33.97
C VAL A 51 -8.00 20.89 -33.54
N PRO A 52 -7.34 19.72 -33.64
CA PRO A 52 -7.93 18.47 -33.17
C PRO A 52 -8.22 18.49 -31.66
N LEU A 53 -7.42 19.20 -30.86
CA LEU A 53 -7.71 19.39 -29.43
C LEU A 53 -9.01 20.16 -29.19
N GLY A 54 -9.23 21.25 -29.92
CA GLY A 54 -10.47 22.04 -29.87
C GLY A 54 -11.68 21.25 -30.34
N VAL A 55 -11.54 20.50 -31.46
CA VAL A 55 -12.58 19.61 -31.98
C VAL A 55 -13.00 18.57 -30.93
N TYR A 56 -12.02 17.94 -30.28
CA TYR A 56 -12.24 16.95 -29.21
C TYR A 56 -12.99 17.59 -28.03
N ASN A 57 -12.48 18.70 -27.50
CA ASN A 57 -13.05 19.35 -26.33
C ASN A 57 -14.48 19.89 -26.55
N ILE A 58 -14.77 20.43 -27.74
CA ILE A 58 -16.08 20.98 -28.10
C ILE A 58 -17.09 19.88 -28.43
N SER A 59 -16.66 18.81 -29.10
CA SER A 59 -17.57 17.73 -29.51
C SER A 59 -17.98 16.84 -28.34
N ASP A 60 -17.09 16.64 -27.36
CA ASP A 60 -17.34 15.83 -26.17
C ASP A 60 -17.93 16.64 -25.00
N ASN A 61 -18.21 17.93 -25.24
CA ASN A 61 -18.86 18.83 -24.30
C ASN A 61 -18.13 18.94 -22.94
N PHE A 62 -16.80 19.04 -22.99
CA PHE A 62 -15.98 19.33 -21.81
C PHE A 62 -16.28 20.72 -21.24
N ASN A 63 -15.76 21.05 -20.06
CA ASN A 63 -15.99 22.35 -19.44
C ASN A 63 -15.56 23.52 -20.37
N ILE A 64 -16.20 24.69 -20.21
CA ILE A 64 -15.97 25.86 -21.09
C ILE A 64 -14.48 26.27 -21.10
N ALA A 65 -13.77 26.12 -19.97
CA ALA A 65 -12.34 26.43 -19.90
C ALA A 65 -11.51 25.54 -20.85
N LEU A 66 -11.78 24.24 -20.90
CA LEU A 66 -11.14 23.28 -21.80
C LEU A 66 -11.57 23.46 -23.26
N GLN A 67 -12.77 23.96 -23.54
CA GLN A 67 -13.17 24.31 -24.91
C GLN A 67 -12.43 25.57 -25.42
N VAL A 68 -12.20 26.53 -24.54
CA VAL A 68 -11.55 27.81 -24.88
C VAL A 68 -10.01 27.67 -24.94
N GLN A 69 -9.41 26.81 -24.12
CA GLN A 69 -7.96 26.67 -24.00
C GLN A 69 -7.24 26.38 -25.34
N PRO A 70 -7.71 25.45 -26.22
CA PRO A 70 -7.04 25.17 -27.48
C PRO A 70 -7.03 26.38 -28.43
N ASN A 71 -8.12 27.16 -28.40
CA ASN A 71 -8.23 28.39 -29.18
C ASN A 71 -7.24 29.47 -28.71
N ILE A 72 -6.97 29.54 -27.40
CA ILE A 72 -5.91 30.39 -26.83
C ILE A 72 -4.54 29.88 -27.28
N LEU A 73 -4.30 28.56 -27.23
CA LEU A 73 -3.05 27.95 -27.68
C LEU A 73 -2.75 28.26 -29.15
N ILE A 74 -3.74 28.11 -30.05
CA ILE A 74 -3.62 28.46 -31.47
C ILE A 74 -3.20 29.93 -31.62
N SER A 75 -3.90 30.83 -30.93
CA SER A 75 -3.69 32.28 -31.02
C SER A 75 -2.29 32.68 -30.54
N LEU A 76 -1.87 32.21 -29.37
CA LEU A 76 -0.56 32.52 -28.80
C LEU A 76 0.58 31.86 -29.59
N SER A 77 0.34 30.69 -30.17
CA SER A 77 1.31 30.01 -31.04
C SER A 77 1.52 30.76 -32.35
N LEU A 78 0.46 31.24 -33.00
CA LEU A 78 0.56 32.08 -34.20
C LEU A 78 1.23 33.44 -33.90
N LEU A 79 1.00 34.01 -32.72
CA LEU A 79 1.68 35.23 -32.28
C LEU A 79 3.18 34.99 -32.08
N THR A 80 3.57 33.88 -31.45
CA THR A 80 4.98 33.54 -31.23
C THR A 80 5.67 33.17 -32.55
N TRP A 81 4.98 32.47 -33.45
CA TRP A 81 5.43 32.24 -34.83
C TRP A 81 5.67 33.56 -35.58
N SER A 82 4.76 34.52 -35.43
CA SER A 82 4.89 35.86 -36.03
C SER A 82 6.12 36.61 -35.50
N GLN A 83 6.43 36.50 -34.20
CA GLN A 83 7.67 37.03 -33.63
C GLN A 83 8.93 36.35 -34.18
N CYS A 84 8.88 35.05 -34.47
CA CYS A 84 9.98 34.34 -35.14
C CYS A 84 10.20 34.90 -36.56
N LYS A 85 9.12 35.13 -37.32
CA LYS A 85 9.22 35.74 -38.66
C LYS A 85 9.69 37.18 -38.65
N TYR A 86 9.29 37.95 -37.63
CA TYR A 86 9.68 39.35 -37.50
C TYR A 86 11.14 39.52 -37.06
N TYR A 87 11.53 38.92 -35.92
CA TYR A 87 12.85 39.17 -35.34
C TYR A 87 13.97 38.36 -36.01
N ARG A 88 13.75 37.10 -36.37
CA ARG A 88 14.78 36.25 -37.00
C ARG A 88 14.77 36.36 -38.52
N ASP A 89 13.63 36.07 -39.15
CA ASP A 89 13.55 36.01 -40.62
C ASP A 89 13.42 37.41 -41.28
N LYS A 90 13.37 38.48 -40.46
CA LYS A 90 13.29 39.90 -40.86
C LYS A 90 12.11 40.24 -41.78
N TRP A 91 10.98 39.54 -41.64
CA TRP A 91 9.76 39.87 -42.37
C TRP A 91 9.15 41.17 -41.83
N ASN A 92 8.60 42.00 -42.72
CA ASN A 92 7.87 43.20 -42.30
C ASN A 92 6.43 42.85 -41.84
N LEU A 93 5.83 43.72 -41.01
CA LEU A 93 4.48 43.51 -40.47
C LEU A 93 3.41 43.42 -41.57
N LYS A 94 3.59 44.12 -42.70
CA LYS A 94 2.67 44.06 -43.85
C LYS A 94 2.61 42.68 -44.50
N LYS A 95 3.67 41.88 -44.36
CA LYS A 95 3.73 40.49 -44.84
C LYS A 95 3.25 39.51 -43.79
N ILE A 96 3.58 39.72 -42.51
CA ILE A 96 3.26 38.79 -41.42
C ILE A 96 1.76 38.80 -41.12
N LEU A 97 1.16 39.98 -40.99
CA LEU A 97 -0.24 40.14 -40.59
C LEU A 97 -1.23 39.38 -41.49
N PRO A 98 -1.21 39.53 -42.84
CA PRO A 98 -2.13 38.79 -43.69
C PRO A 98 -1.89 37.27 -43.63
N VAL A 99 -0.64 36.82 -43.50
CA VAL A 99 -0.33 35.38 -43.42
C VAL A 99 -0.86 34.77 -42.11
N ALA A 100 -0.67 35.45 -40.98
CA ALA A 100 -1.18 34.99 -39.70
C ALA A 100 -2.73 34.96 -39.67
N ILE A 101 -3.39 35.96 -40.26
CA ILE A 101 -4.86 35.99 -40.38
C ILE A 101 -5.38 34.83 -41.24
N VAL A 102 -4.76 34.59 -42.40
CA VAL A 102 -5.15 33.47 -43.28
C VAL A 102 -4.95 32.14 -42.57
N LEU A 103 -3.81 31.93 -41.89
CA LEU A 103 -3.57 30.72 -41.13
C LEU A 103 -4.62 30.53 -40.03
N GLY A 104 -4.93 31.57 -39.25
CA GLY A 104 -5.95 31.52 -38.22
C GLY A 104 -7.35 31.20 -38.77
N ALA A 105 -7.73 31.82 -39.89
CA ALA A 105 -9.03 31.57 -40.53
C ALA A 105 -9.14 30.14 -41.08
N VAL A 106 -8.06 29.60 -41.65
CA VAL A 106 -8.01 28.20 -42.12
C VAL A 106 -8.14 27.24 -40.95
N LEU A 107 -7.36 27.42 -39.88
CA LEU A 107 -7.39 26.55 -38.71
C LEU A 107 -8.77 26.55 -38.03
N GLY A 108 -9.35 27.73 -37.80
CA GLY A 108 -10.70 27.86 -37.22
C GLY A 108 -11.82 27.32 -38.13
N GLY A 109 -11.68 27.47 -39.46
CA GLY A 109 -12.61 26.89 -40.42
C GLY A 109 -12.58 25.35 -40.42
N VAL A 110 -11.39 24.76 -40.32
CA VAL A 110 -11.20 23.31 -40.20
C VAL A 110 -11.77 22.79 -38.87
N GLU A 111 -11.47 23.46 -37.76
CA GLU A 111 -12.02 23.11 -36.44
C GLU A 111 -13.56 23.11 -36.47
N ALA A 112 -14.18 24.19 -36.96
CA ALA A 112 -15.63 24.29 -37.04
C ALA A 112 -16.23 23.17 -37.91
N GLY A 113 -15.65 22.91 -39.09
CA GLY A 113 -16.09 21.84 -39.98
C GLY A 113 -16.03 20.46 -39.34
N LEU A 114 -14.93 20.15 -38.64
CA LEU A 114 -14.73 18.89 -37.95
C LEU A 114 -15.67 18.74 -36.74
N VAL A 115 -15.93 19.80 -35.97
CA VAL A 115 -16.93 19.77 -34.87
C VAL A 115 -18.31 19.39 -35.41
N PHE A 116 -18.76 19.97 -36.53
CA PHE A 116 -20.03 19.57 -37.13
C PHE A 116 -20.02 18.11 -37.61
N ALA A 117 -18.91 17.66 -38.20
CA ALA A 117 -18.76 16.28 -38.66
C ALA A 117 -18.82 15.27 -37.50
N LEU A 118 -18.12 15.54 -36.39
CA LEU A 118 -18.13 14.68 -35.21
C LEU A 118 -19.50 14.67 -34.52
N ARG A 119 -20.20 15.81 -34.45
CA ARG A 119 -21.59 15.85 -33.96
C ARG A 119 -22.56 15.02 -34.80
N VAL A 120 -22.28 14.84 -36.10
CA VAL A 120 -23.05 13.93 -36.97
C VAL A 120 -22.68 12.48 -36.69
N ALA A 121 -21.39 12.17 -36.52
CA ALA A 121 -20.91 10.82 -36.16
C ALA A 121 -21.51 10.36 -34.83
N TYR A 122 -21.55 11.24 -33.82
CA TYR A 122 -22.17 10.93 -32.53
C TYR A 122 -23.65 10.59 -32.62
N ARG A 123 -24.40 11.30 -33.47
CA ARG A 123 -25.81 10.98 -33.73
C ARG A 123 -26.01 9.62 -34.40
N ARG A 124 -24.96 9.05 -35.00
CA ARG A 124 -24.95 7.71 -35.60
C ARG A 124 -24.41 6.62 -34.65
N GLY A 125 -24.06 6.98 -33.41
CA GLY A 125 -23.51 6.06 -32.42
C GLY A 125 -22.00 5.83 -32.52
N GLU A 126 -21.30 6.51 -33.43
CA GLU A 126 -19.87 6.32 -33.68
C GLU A 126 -19.03 7.24 -32.79
N ARG A 127 -18.27 6.66 -31.84
CA ARG A 127 -17.42 7.42 -30.89
C ARG A 127 -15.95 7.50 -31.26
N TRP A 128 -15.45 6.59 -32.10
CA TRP A 128 -14.04 6.52 -32.50
C TRP A 128 -13.47 7.80 -33.17
N PRO A 129 -14.25 8.65 -33.90
CA PRO A 129 -13.69 9.86 -34.50
C PRO A 129 -13.23 10.89 -33.46
N SER A 130 -13.84 10.92 -32.27
CA SER A 130 -13.41 11.80 -31.19
C SER A 130 -12.08 11.33 -30.58
N THR A 131 -11.94 10.03 -30.35
CA THR A 131 -10.68 9.39 -29.96
C THR A 131 -9.54 9.69 -30.94
N LEU A 132 -9.82 9.65 -32.25
CA LEU A 132 -8.84 10.03 -33.26
C LEU A 132 -8.36 11.48 -33.13
N MET A 133 -9.26 12.42 -32.81
CA MET A 133 -8.88 13.83 -32.61
C MET A 133 -7.99 14.00 -31.37
N ALA A 134 -8.29 13.32 -30.28
CA ALA A 134 -7.43 13.30 -29.10
C ALA A 134 -6.00 12.80 -29.43
N ILE A 135 -5.89 11.66 -30.12
CA ILE A 135 -4.60 11.08 -30.53
C ILE A 135 -3.84 12.02 -31.47
N LEU A 136 -4.52 12.58 -32.48
CA LEU A 136 -3.90 13.47 -33.45
C LEU A 136 -3.34 14.74 -32.79
N SER A 137 -4.05 15.29 -31.80
CA SER A 137 -3.55 16.41 -31.00
C SER A 137 -2.25 16.06 -30.27
N ALA A 138 -2.23 14.96 -29.53
CA ALA A 138 -1.07 14.53 -28.77
C ALA A 138 0.15 14.32 -29.68
N VAL A 139 -0.06 13.68 -30.83
CA VAL A 139 1.00 13.45 -31.82
C VAL A 139 1.60 14.74 -32.36
N LEU A 140 0.75 15.73 -32.70
CA LEU A 140 1.20 17.00 -33.25
C LEU A 140 1.91 17.90 -32.21
N LEU A 141 1.50 17.84 -30.93
CA LEU A 141 2.18 18.53 -29.83
C LEU A 141 3.58 17.95 -29.61
N ALA A 142 3.68 16.63 -29.53
CA ALA A 142 4.94 15.91 -29.33
C ALA A 142 5.89 16.08 -30.53
N ALA A 143 5.38 15.98 -31.76
CA ALA A 143 6.17 16.20 -32.97
C ALA A 143 6.77 17.62 -33.02
N GLY A 144 6.03 18.62 -32.54
CA GLY A 144 6.53 19.98 -32.38
C GLY A 144 7.74 20.03 -31.44
N VAL A 145 7.58 19.49 -30.23
CA VAL A 145 8.63 19.47 -29.19
C VAL A 145 9.87 18.72 -29.67
N LEU A 146 9.67 17.51 -30.24
CA LEU A 146 10.75 16.70 -30.79
C LEU A 146 11.51 17.45 -31.88
N ARG A 147 10.79 18.15 -32.77
CA ARG A 147 11.43 18.95 -33.81
C ARG A 147 12.30 20.06 -33.23
N HIS A 148 11.84 20.71 -32.16
CA HIS A 148 12.62 21.72 -31.47
C HIS A 148 13.92 21.16 -30.86
N TYR A 149 13.84 20.00 -30.19
CA TYR A 149 15.03 19.30 -29.69
C TYR A 149 15.99 18.90 -30.80
N VAL A 150 15.48 18.38 -31.93
CA VAL A 150 16.32 18.04 -33.10
C VAL A 150 17.03 19.27 -33.67
N ASP A 151 16.33 20.40 -33.79
CA ASP A 151 16.91 21.66 -34.26
C ASP A 151 17.99 22.15 -33.26
N MET A 152 17.78 22.02 -31.95
CA MET A 152 18.76 22.36 -30.90
C MET A 152 20.01 21.47 -30.97
N PHE A 153 19.85 20.15 -31.11
CA PHE A 153 20.98 19.22 -31.25
C PHE A 153 21.80 19.46 -32.51
N ARG A 154 21.15 19.79 -33.63
CA ARG A 154 21.82 20.09 -34.90
C ARG A 154 22.57 21.41 -34.87
N THR A 155 22.03 22.43 -34.20
CA THR A 155 22.61 23.79 -34.17
C THR A 155 23.58 24.02 -33.01
N ARG A 156 23.62 23.12 -32.02
CA ARG A 156 24.39 23.27 -30.75
C ARG A 156 24.12 24.62 -30.05
N SER A 157 22.90 25.13 -30.19
CA SER A 157 22.43 26.38 -29.58
C SER A 157 21.77 26.11 -28.22
N ASP A 158 21.74 27.10 -27.33
CA ASP A 158 20.85 27.08 -26.18
C ASP A 158 19.38 27.09 -26.64
N ALA A 159 18.47 26.45 -25.89
CA ALA A 159 17.10 26.16 -26.33
C ALA A 159 16.27 27.39 -26.74
N GLY A 160 16.71 28.63 -26.45
CA GLY A 160 15.99 29.87 -26.76
C GLY A 160 14.68 30.07 -25.99
N LEU A 161 14.11 28.99 -25.46
CA LEU A 161 12.90 28.96 -24.66
C LEU A 161 13.11 29.64 -23.31
N SER A 162 12.04 30.21 -22.79
CA SER A 162 11.98 30.86 -21.49
C SER A 162 11.84 29.80 -20.43
N LEU A 163 12.71 29.79 -19.42
CA LEU A 163 12.56 28.91 -18.27
C LEU A 163 11.20 29.10 -17.59
N ARG A 164 10.66 30.32 -17.63
CA ARG A 164 9.30 30.62 -17.13
C ARG A 164 8.20 30.01 -17.99
N PHE A 165 8.41 29.86 -19.30
CA PHE A 165 7.50 29.10 -20.18
C PHE A 165 7.56 27.62 -19.82
N ALA A 166 8.75 27.03 -19.80
CA ALA A 166 8.93 25.60 -19.51
C ALA A 166 8.38 25.20 -18.12
N LEU A 167 8.58 26.06 -17.11
CA LEU A 167 8.01 25.83 -15.78
C LEU A 167 6.48 25.92 -15.76
N LEU A 168 5.88 26.86 -16.51
CA LEU A 168 4.43 27.00 -16.56
C LEU A 168 3.77 25.82 -17.30
N ASP A 169 4.39 25.38 -18.39
CA ASP A 169 3.99 24.24 -19.22
C ASP A 169 4.04 22.94 -18.39
N ALA A 170 5.18 22.66 -17.75
CA ALA A 170 5.34 21.49 -16.88
C ALA A 170 4.43 21.53 -15.64
N SER A 171 4.13 22.72 -15.11
CA SER A 171 3.17 22.85 -14.01
C SER A 171 1.74 22.54 -14.46
N GLY A 172 1.40 22.85 -15.72
CA GLY A 172 0.13 22.46 -16.34
C GLY A 172 0.01 20.96 -16.51
N ASP A 173 1.10 20.28 -16.91
CA ASP A 173 1.17 18.82 -17.01
C ASP A 173 0.94 18.15 -15.65
N VAL A 174 1.65 18.62 -14.61
CA VAL A 174 1.50 18.10 -13.25
C VAL A 174 0.08 18.32 -12.72
N ALA A 175 -0.50 19.51 -12.90
CA ALA A 175 -1.86 19.79 -12.47
C ALA A 175 -2.89 18.90 -13.19
N SER A 176 -2.68 18.61 -14.47
CA SER A 176 -3.60 17.76 -15.25
C SER A 176 -3.45 16.28 -14.93
N ILE A 177 -2.24 15.79 -14.65
CA ILE A 177 -2.02 14.43 -14.14
C ILE A 177 -2.69 14.26 -12.77
N LEU A 178 -2.53 15.24 -11.86
CA LEU A 178 -3.21 15.24 -10.57
C LEU A 178 -4.74 15.23 -10.75
N SER A 179 -5.28 15.95 -11.74
CA SER A 179 -6.72 15.92 -12.05
C SER A 179 -7.23 14.51 -12.36
N VAL A 180 -6.48 13.73 -13.15
CA VAL A 180 -6.85 12.36 -13.53
C VAL A 180 -6.72 11.40 -12.35
N ILE A 181 -5.71 11.56 -11.49
CA ILE A 181 -5.53 10.75 -10.27
C ILE A 181 -6.73 10.84 -9.32
N PHE A 182 -7.43 11.98 -9.33
CA PHE A 182 -8.60 12.21 -8.48
C PHE A 182 -9.96 11.88 -9.13
N GLN A 183 -9.98 11.34 -10.36
CA GLN A 183 -11.21 10.93 -11.05
C GLN A 183 -11.62 9.48 -10.66
N PRO A 184 -12.94 9.20 -10.51
CA PRO A 184 -13.44 7.89 -10.07
C PRO A 184 -13.39 6.80 -11.14
N SER A 185 -13.06 7.14 -12.40
CA SER A 185 -12.81 6.15 -13.44
C SER A 185 -11.63 6.61 -14.27
N LEU A 186 -10.60 5.77 -14.36
CA LEU A 186 -9.40 6.05 -15.12
C LEU A 186 -9.74 5.94 -16.61
N SER A 187 -10.01 7.07 -17.27
CA SER A 187 -10.05 7.08 -18.73
C SER A 187 -8.62 6.94 -19.24
N ILE A 188 -8.26 5.74 -19.69
CA ILE A 188 -6.98 5.44 -20.33
C ILE A 188 -6.68 6.47 -21.44
N LEU A 189 -7.72 6.93 -22.15
CA LEU A 189 -7.60 7.97 -23.17
C LEU A 189 -7.09 9.32 -22.62
N GLY A 190 -7.44 9.69 -21.39
CA GLY A 190 -6.98 10.91 -20.72
C GLY A 190 -5.53 10.83 -20.24
N LEU A 191 -5.05 9.63 -19.91
CA LEU A 191 -3.63 9.34 -19.63
C LEU A 191 -2.79 9.31 -20.92
N VAL A 192 -3.33 8.74 -21.99
CA VAL A 192 -2.66 8.60 -23.30
C VAL A 192 -2.45 9.94 -24.03
N ILE A 193 -3.17 11.02 -23.66
CA ILE A 193 -2.89 12.37 -24.16
C ILE A 193 -1.61 12.97 -23.54
N TYR A 194 -1.11 12.41 -22.42
CA TYR A 194 0.08 12.92 -21.69
C TYR A 194 1.29 11.98 -21.69
N GLU A 195 1.24 10.84 -22.35
CA GLU A 195 2.37 9.92 -22.47
C GLU A 195 2.31 9.20 -23.84
N TYR A 196 3.35 9.33 -24.65
CA TYR A 196 3.34 8.92 -26.06
C TYR A 196 3.46 7.39 -26.24
N ILE A 197 2.35 6.78 -26.67
CA ILE A 197 2.10 5.75 -27.71
C ILE A 197 3.23 4.74 -28.06
N ASP A 198 2.93 3.43 -27.95
CA ASP A 198 2.78 2.58 -29.15
C ASP A 198 1.80 1.41 -28.98
N SER A 199 0.66 1.48 -29.68
CA SER A 199 -0.11 0.31 -30.13
C SER A 199 -0.71 0.58 -31.52
N ASP A 200 -0.17 -0.17 -32.48
CA ASP A 200 -0.79 -0.75 -33.67
C ASP A 200 -1.40 0.18 -34.75
N GLN A 201 -0.61 0.47 -35.81
CA GLN A 201 -1.12 0.38 -37.18
C GLN A 201 -0.02 0.09 -38.22
N GLN A 202 -0.23 -1.03 -38.93
CA GLN A 202 0.47 -1.61 -40.08
C GLN A 202 1.15 -0.66 -41.08
N ILE A 203 2.47 -0.85 -41.27
CA ILE A 203 3.21 -0.60 -42.53
C ILE A 203 4.12 -1.82 -42.76
N PRO A 204 4.15 -2.43 -43.96
CA PRO A 204 4.69 -3.78 -44.16
C PRO A 204 6.22 -3.81 -44.08
N ILE A 205 6.75 -4.56 -43.10
CA ILE A 205 8.14 -4.99 -43.05
C ILE A 205 8.15 -6.53 -42.94
N SER A 206 8.95 -7.16 -43.80
CA SER A 206 9.06 -8.60 -44.09
C SER A 206 8.83 -9.56 -42.90
N THR A 207 7.82 -10.42 -43.04
CA THR A 207 7.17 -11.29 -42.02
C THR A 207 7.76 -12.70 -41.83
N THR A 208 9.04 -12.96 -42.10
CA THR A 208 9.52 -14.35 -42.10
C THR A 208 10.05 -14.90 -40.78
N ASN A 209 10.41 -14.08 -39.79
CA ASN A 209 11.14 -14.59 -38.60
C ASN A 209 10.37 -14.59 -37.25
N VAL A 210 9.29 -13.83 -37.11
CA VAL A 210 8.57 -13.72 -35.81
C VAL A 210 7.58 -14.87 -35.60
N GLY A 211 6.87 -15.30 -36.64
CA GLY A 211 5.93 -16.44 -36.55
C GLY A 211 6.59 -17.79 -36.25
N LEU A 212 7.88 -17.95 -36.57
CA LEU A 212 8.66 -19.15 -36.25
C LEU A 212 8.99 -19.25 -34.74
N ILE A 213 9.14 -18.12 -34.06
CA ILE A 213 9.44 -18.09 -32.62
C ILE A 213 8.16 -18.32 -31.81
N GLU A 214 7.03 -17.73 -32.23
CA GLU A 214 5.72 -17.93 -31.58
C GLU A 214 5.26 -19.39 -31.58
N GLN A 215 5.34 -20.07 -32.73
CA GLN A 215 4.98 -21.49 -32.80
C GLN A 215 5.93 -22.37 -31.96
N SER A 216 7.21 -22.02 -31.89
CA SER A 216 8.22 -22.85 -31.23
C SER A 216 8.02 -22.94 -29.71
N TYR A 217 7.69 -21.85 -29.01
CA TYR A 217 7.57 -21.92 -27.54
C TYR A 217 6.25 -22.56 -27.09
N VAL A 218 5.16 -22.34 -27.83
CA VAL A 218 3.86 -22.97 -27.53
C VAL A 218 3.95 -24.48 -27.74
N GLU A 219 4.60 -24.94 -28.80
CA GLU A 219 4.83 -26.37 -29.05
C GLU A 219 5.68 -27.03 -27.95
N THR A 220 6.78 -26.37 -27.53
CA THR A 220 7.59 -26.83 -26.39
C THR A 220 6.73 -26.99 -25.13
N ALA A 221 5.88 -26.00 -24.85
CA ALA A 221 5.00 -26.03 -23.69
C ALA A 221 3.95 -27.15 -23.77
N ILE A 222 3.27 -27.32 -24.91
CA ILE A 222 2.30 -28.40 -25.13
C ILE A 222 2.95 -29.76 -24.95
N LYS A 223 4.17 -29.94 -25.46
CA LYS A 223 4.92 -31.18 -25.35
C LYS A 223 5.18 -31.53 -23.88
N LEU A 224 5.63 -30.58 -23.08
CA LEU A 224 5.88 -30.78 -21.65
C LEU A 224 4.61 -31.21 -20.91
N VAL A 225 3.46 -30.57 -21.17
CA VAL A 225 2.20 -30.92 -20.50
C VAL A 225 1.77 -32.35 -20.86
N ARG A 226 1.88 -32.76 -22.13
CA ARG A 226 1.56 -34.14 -22.57
C ARG A 226 2.49 -35.18 -21.97
N GLU A 227 3.78 -34.86 -21.82
CA GLU A 227 4.75 -35.76 -21.19
C GLU A 227 4.51 -35.89 -19.69
N THR A 228 4.11 -34.79 -19.03
CA THR A 228 3.82 -34.77 -17.59
C THR A 228 2.50 -35.48 -17.26
N PHE A 229 1.46 -35.26 -18.07
CA PHE A 229 0.12 -35.83 -17.88
C PHE A 229 -0.44 -36.45 -19.16
N PRO A 230 0.03 -37.65 -19.55
CA PRO A 230 -0.31 -38.26 -20.84
C PRO A 230 -1.79 -38.61 -21.01
N ASN A 231 -2.51 -38.80 -19.89
CA ASN A 231 -3.93 -39.17 -19.89
C ASN A 231 -4.85 -37.98 -19.57
N ALA A 232 -4.31 -36.78 -19.32
CA ALA A 232 -5.12 -35.62 -19.04
C ALA A 232 -5.58 -34.96 -20.35
N THR A 233 -6.85 -34.61 -20.41
CA THR A 233 -7.39 -33.68 -21.41
C THR A 233 -7.21 -32.25 -20.90
N PHE A 234 -6.82 -31.33 -21.79
CA PHE A 234 -6.58 -29.94 -21.46
C PHE A 234 -6.72 -29.05 -22.70
N ARG A 235 -6.93 -27.75 -22.50
CA ARG A 235 -6.91 -26.73 -23.55
C ARG A 235 -5.84 -25.68 -23.26
N LEU A 236 -5.25 -25.16 -24.33
CA LEU A 236 -4.39 -23.98 -24.28
C LEU A 236 -5.25 -22.75 -23.94
N ARG A 237 -4.72 -21.86 -23.12
CA ARG A 237 -5.31 -20.55 -22.89
C ARG A 237 -4.73 -19.53 -23.89
N GLU A 238 -5.59 -18.66 -24.41
CA GLU A 238 -5.28 -17.74 -25.51
C GLU A 238 -4.36 -16.58 -25.11
N ASP A 239 -4.20 -16.32 -23.82
CA ASP A 239 -3.42 -15.22 -23.21
C ASP A 239 -1.95 -15.59 -22.93
N HIS A 240 -1.32 -16.36 -23.83
CA HIS A 240 0.13 -16.57 -23.75
C HIS A 240 0.89 -15.36 -24.29
N TYR A 241 2.05 -15.04 -23.70
CA TYR A 241 2.82 -13.85 -24.05
C TYR A 241 4.32 -14.05 -23.82
N VAL A 242 5.15 -13.18 -24.38
CA VAL A 242 6.59 -13.10 -24.10
C VAL A 242 6.84 -11.83 -23.30
N GLY A 243 7.40 -11.95 -22.09
CA GLY A 243 7.73 -10.80 -21.27
C GLY A 243 8.93 -10.02 -21.83
N ASP A 244 9.16 -8.80 -21.34
CA ASP A 244 10.30 -7.96 -21.76
C ASP A 244 11.67 -8.60 -21.44
N ASN A 245 11.69 -9.51 -20.47
CA ASN A 245 12.83 -10.36 -20.15
C ASN A 245 13.10 -11.45 -21.21
N GLY A 246 12.21 -11.63 -22.19
CA GLY A 246 12.26 -12.62 -23.27
C GLY A 246 11.87 -14.04 -22.84
N VAL A 247 11.20 -14.21 -21.70
CA VAL A 247 10.62 -15.48 -21.27
C VAL A 247 9.19 -15.56 -21.79
N ALA A 248 8.85 -16.66 -22.48
CA ALA A 248 7.49 -16.92 -22.93
C ALA A 248 6.69 -17.62 -21.83
N HIS A 249 5.47 -17.16 -21.57
CA HIS A 249 4.55 -17.67 -20.57
C HIS A 249 3.36 -18.33 -21.27
N VAL A 250 3.17 -19.63 -21.07
CA VAL A 250 2.12 -20.43 -21.70
C VAL A 250 1.27 -21.11 -20.63
N HIS A 251 -0.05 -20.97 -20.72
CA HIS A 251 -1.00 -21.44 -19.70
C HIS A 251 -1.99 -22.46 -20.27
N PHE A 252 -2.32 -23.48 -19.49
CA PHE A 252 -3.26 -24.54 -19.86
C PHE A 252 -4.29 -24.75 -18.75
N ARG A 253 -5.50 -25.11 -19.17
CA ARG A 253 -6.61 -25.48 -18.27
C ARG A 253 -6.97 -26.93 -18.51
N GLN A 254 -6.98 -27.74 -17.45
CA GLN A 254 -7.44 -29.12 -17.54
C GLN A 254 -8.93 -29.16 -17.89
N THR A 255 -9.31 -30.11 -18.71
CA THR A 255 -10.71 -30.36 -19.07
C THR A 255 -11.11 -31.78 -18.72
N VAL A 256 -12.37 -31.98 -18.36
CA VAL A 256 -13.01 -33.29 -18.13
C VAL A 256 -14.41 -33.22 -18.73
N HIS A 257 -14.75 -34.15 -19.62
CA HIS A 257 -16.03 -34.15 -20.36
C HIS A 257 -16.33 -32.79 -21.04
N ASP A 258 -15.30 -32.18 -21.65
CA ASP A 258 -15.35 -30.84 -22.27
C ASP A 258 -15.69 -29.67 -21.32
N LEU A 259 -15.72 -29.92 -20.01
CA LEU A 259 -15.84 -28.88 -18.99
C LEU A 259 -14.46 -28.55 -18.41
N ASP A 260 -14.25 -27.29 -18.06
CA ASP A 260 -13.03 -26.87 -17.35
C ASP A 260 -13.04 -27.47 -15.94
N VAL A 261 -11.87 -27.96 -15.49
CA VAL A 261 -11.59 -28.13 -14.06
C VAL A 261 -11.13 -26.77 -13.54
N ASP A 262 -11.97 -26.06 -12.81
CA ASP A 262 -11.83 -24.61 -12.61
C ASP A 262 -10.61 -24.22 -11.75
N ASN A 263 -10.08 -25.15 -10.97
CA ASN A 263 -8.83 -25.03 -10.21
C ASN A 263 -7.69 -25.95 -10.71
N GLY A 264 -7.84 -26.52 -11.91
CA GLY A 264 -6.85 -27.40 -12.54
C GLY A 264 -6.06 -26.69 -13.65
N ASP A 265 -4.95 -26.06 -13.29
CA ASP A 265 -4.13 -25.22 -14.19
C ASP A 265 -2.72 -25.79 -14.37
N PHE A 266 -2.08 -25.43 -15.49
CA PHE A 266 -0.67 -25.73 -15.75
C PHE A 266 -0.02 -24.50 -16.41
N ASN A 267 1.07 -24.01 -15.84
CA ASN A 267 1.86 -22.93 -16.41
C ASN A 267 3.24 -23.43 -16.86
N VAL A 268 3.67 -23.02 -18.05
CA VAL A 268 5.00 -23.35 -18.60
C VAL A 268 5.68 -22.06 -19.03
N ASN A 269 6.91 -21.87 -18.55
CA ASN A 269 7.76 -20.74 -18.89
C ASN A 269 8.89 -21.24 -19.80
N VAL A 270 9.02 -20.69 -21.00
CA VAL A 270 10.01 -21.11 -22.02
C VAL A 270 11.03 -19.98 -22.21
N GLY A 271 12.31 -20.32 -22.12
CA GLY A 271 13.41 -19.37 -22.28
C GLY A 271 13.61 -18.91 -23.72
N ARG A 272 14.43 -17.86 -23.91
CA ARG A 272 14.79 -17.31 -25.23
C ARG A 272 15.44 -18.34 -26.17
N ASP A 273 16.03 -19.39 -25.61
CA ASP A 273 16.66 -20.50 -26.33
C ASP A 273 15.66 -21.60 -26.74
N GLY A 274 14.37 -21.42 -26.44
CA GLY A 274 13.31 -22.39 -26.72
C GLY A 274 13.23 -23.55 -25.73
N SER A 275 14.07 -23.56 -24.69
CA SER A 275 14.06 -24.58 -23.64
C SER A 275 13.04 -24.26 -22.53
N VAL A 276 12.52 -25.29 -21.85
CA VAL A 276 11.67 -25.08 -20.67
C VAL A 276 12.52 -24.48 -19.55
N PHE A 277 12.20 -23.26 -19.15
CA PHE A 277 12.86 -22.56 -18.06
C PHE A 277 12.30 -22.98 -16.70
N SER A 278 10.97 -23.02 -16.57
CA SER A 278 10.28 -23.52 -15.37
C SER A 278 8.82 -23.87 -15.66
N TYR A 279 8.18 -24.64 -14.78
CA TYR A 279 6.76 -24.94 -14.89
C TYR A 279 6.12 -25.27 -13.52
N GLY A 280 4.80 -25.13 -13.42
CA GLY A 280 4.00 -25.48 -12.25
C GLY A 280 2.61 -26.01 -12.67
N ASN A 281 1.96 -26.79 -11.82
CA ASN A 281 0.62 -27.33 -12.13
C ASN A 281 -0.22 -27.68 -10.88
N SER A 282 -1.54 -27.69 -11.08
CA SER A 282 -2.57 -28.17 -10.15
C SER A 282 -3.52 -29.17 -10.83
N PHE A 283 -3.07 -29.87 -11.88
CA PHE A 283 -3.90 -30.83 -12.60
C PHE A 283 -4.34 -31.98 -11.69
N TYR A 284 -5.62 -32.33 -11.75
CA TYR A 284 -6.19 -33.46 -11.04
C TYR A 284 -5.70 -34.78 -11.64
N THR A 285 -5.17 -35.66 -10.80
CA THR A 285 -4.64 -36.98 -11.19
C THR A 285 -5.46 -38.16 -10.67
N GLY A 286 -6.55 -37.90 -9.95
CA GLY A 286 -7.39 -38.93 -9.38
C GLY A 286 -8.38 -39.56 -10.39
N PRO A 287 -9.27 -40.45 -9.92
CA PRO A 287 -10.28 -41.06 -10.76
C PRO A 287 -11.24 -40.02 -11.36
N VAL A 288 -11.47 -40.13 -12.67
CA VAL A 288 -12.46 -39.33 -13.41
C VAL A 288 -13.77 -40.14 -13.51
N PRO A 289 -14.96 -39.53 -13.37
CA PRO A 289 -16.22 -40.26 -13.49
C PRO A 289 -16.35 -40.95 -14.85
N SER A 290 -16.79 -42.22 -14.88
CA SER A 290 -16.84 -43.05 -16.10
C SER A 290 -17.94 -42.68 -17.12
N ILE A 291 -18.47 -41.46 -17.08
CA ILE A 291 -19.59 -41.01 -17.90
C ILE A 291 -19.06 -40.44 -19.20
N THR A 292 -19.55 -40.91 -20.35
CA THR A 292 -19.07 -40.46 -21.66
C THR A 292 -19.53 -39.06 -22.06
N GLN A 293 -20.71 -38.62 -21.60
CA GLN A 293 -21.24 -37.28 -21.86
C GLN A 293 -22.26 -36.88 -20.79
N LEU A 294 -22.24 -35.62 -20.35
CA LEU A 294 -23.21 -35.08 -19.39
C LEU A 294 -24.57 -34.83 -20.06
N THR A 295 -25.64 -35.16 -19.36
CA THR A 295 -27.02 -34.93 -19.76
C THR A 295 -27.73 -33.97 -18.80
N LYS A 296 -28.87 -33.40 -19.20
CA LYS A 296 -29.69 -32.53 -18.31
C LYS A 296 -30.20 -33.22 -17.04
N ARG A 297 -30.01 -34.53 -16.88
CA ARG A 297 -30.37 -35.27 -15.65
C ARG A 297 -29.24 -35.29 -14.62
N ASP A 298 -28.03 -34.90 -15.02
CA ASP A 298 -26.83 -35.00 -14.18
C ASP A 298 -26.61 -33.74 -13.32
N PHE A 299 -27.35 -32.67 -13.58
CA PHE A 299 -27.26 -31.40 -12.85
C PHE A 299 -28.61 -30.66 -12.79
N THR A 300 -28.76 -29.80 -11.79
CA THR A 300 -29.93 -28.95 -11.52
C THR A 300 -29.91 -27.68 -12.36
N ASP A 301 -31.01 -26.93 -12.31
CA ASP A 301 -31.12 -25.63 -12.95
C ASP A 301 -30.18 -24.59 -12.29
N PRO A 302 -29.42 -23.79 -13.06
CA PRO A 302 -28.49 -22.79 -12.51
C PRO A 302 -29.19 -21.70 -11.69
N VAL A 303 -30.49 -21.44 -11.86
CA VAL A 303 -31.26 -20.52 -11.02
C VAL A 303 -31.37 -21.06 -9.58
N ALA A 304 -31.45 -22.37 -9.41
CA ALA A 304 -31.46 -22.99 -8.07
C ALA A 304 -30.12 -22.75 -7.36
N ALA A 305 -29.00 -22.91 -8.09
CA ALA A 305 -27.67 -22.62 -7.57
C ALA A 305 -27.50 -21.16 -7.17
N LEU A 306 -27.98 -20.21 -7.99
CA LEU A 306 -27.98 -18.78 -7.62
C LEU A 306 -28.79 -18.55 -6.35
N LYS A 307 -30.05 -18.98 -6.29
CA LYS A 307 -30.91 -18.77 -5.11
C LYS A 307 -30.29 -19.35 -3.83
N PHE A 308 -29.64 -20.50 -3.95
CA PHE A 308 -28.92 -21.13 -2.84
C PHE A 308 -27.76 -20.25 -2.36
N ALA A 309 -26.92 -19.78 -3.29
CA ALA A 309 -25.79 -18.89 -3.00
C ALA A 309 -26.24 -17.57 -2.37
N LEU A 310 -27.24 -16.90 -2.94
CA LEU A 310 -27.77 -15.63 -2.42
C LEU A 310 -28.25 -15.76 -0.97
N THR A 311 -28.96 -16.86 -0.66
CA THR A 311 -29.51 -17.09 0.68
C THR A 311 -28.42 -17.40 1.70
N HIS A 312 -27.49 -18.31 1.37
CA HIS A 312 -26.48 -18.80 2.31
C HIS A 312 -25.35 -17.80 2.55
N LEU A 313 -25.00 -17.02 1.52
CA LEU A 313 -23.99 -15.97 1.61
C LEU A 313 -24.60 -14.60 1.96
N GLN A 314 -25.92 -14.52 2.12
CA GLN A 314 -26.66 -13.28 2.43
C GLN A 314 -26.34 -12.13 1.47
N LEU A 315 -26.21 -12.44 0.18
CA LEU A 315 -25.83 -11.46 -0.83
C LEU A 315 -26.97 -10.46 -1.07
N PRO A 316 -26.65 -9.17 -1.30
CA PRO A 316 -27.64 -8.10 -1.48
C PRO A 316 -28.34 -8.14 -2.85
N ILE A 317 -28.55 -9.34 -3.42
CA ILE A 317 -29.22 -9.55 -4.70
C ILE A 317 -30.59 -10.17 -4.44
N THR A 318 -31.61 -9.66 -5.11
CA THR A 318 -32.95 -10.24 -5.12
C THR A 318 -33.19 -11.04 -6.40
N ALA A 319 -33.75 -12.23 -6.25
CA ALA A 319 -33.94 -13.21 -7.32
C ALA A 319 -35.39 -13.77 -7.34
N GLY A 320 -36.39 -12.90 -7.53
CA GLY A 320 -37.80 -13.28 -7.60
C GLY A 320 -38.13 -14.07 -8.87
N ASP A 321 -38.14 -13.38 -10.02
CA ASP A 321 -38.52 -13.90 -11.34
C ASP A 321 -37.28 -14.10 -12.24
N VAL A 322 -36.31 -14.89 -11.77
CA VAL A 322 -35.05 -15.11 -12.50
C VAL A 322 -35.20 -16.18 -13.57
N SER A 323 -34.64 -15.91 -14.75
CA SER A 323 -34.55 -16.86 -15.87
C SER A 323 -33.09 -17.11 -16.27
N ALA A 324 -32.79 -18.29 -16.79
CA ALA A 324 -31.47 -18.65 -17.31
C ALA A 324 -31.44 -18.58 -18.84
N GLU A 325 -30.71 -17.62 -19.39
CA GLU A 325 -30.48 -17.48 -20.83
C GLU A 325 -29.17 -18.19 -21.22
N SER A 326 -29.25 -19.17 -22.13
CA SER A 326 -28.06 -19.86 -22.63
C SER A 326 -27.22 -18.92 -23.49
N THR A 327 -25.90 -18.99 -23.33
CA THR A 327 -24.96 -18.32 -24.23
C THR A 327 -24.61 -19.21 -25.43
N GLU A 328 -23.79 -18.70 -26.36
CA GLU A 328 -23.23 -19.49 -27.48
C GLU A 328 -22.33 -20.65 -27.00
N HIS A 329 -21.86 -20.60 -25.76
CA HIS A 329 -21.03 -21.65 -25.17
C HIS A 329 -21.90 -22.65 -24.38
N PRO A 330 -21.72 -23.96 -24.58
CA PRO A 330 -22.45 -24.99 -23.83
C PRO A 330 -22.27 -24.80 -22.32
N HIS A 331 -23.37 -24.97 -21.58
CA HIS A 331 -23.41 -24.94 -20.11
C HIS A 331 -22.96 -23.62 -19.46
N LYS A 332 -22.98 -22.51 -20.21
CA LYS A 332 -22.83 -21.14 -19.70
C LYS A 332 -24.14 -20.36 -19.87
N TYR A 333 -24.59 -19.75 -18.77
CA TYR A 333 -25.86 -19.05 -18.69
C TYR A 333 -25.68 -17.64 -18.12
N ILE A 334 -26.49 -16.71 -18.60
CA ILE A 334 -26.72 -15.40 -17.99
C ILE A 334 -28.05 -15.48 -17.24
N LEU A 335 -28.07 -15.10 -15.96
CA LEU A 335 -29.24 -15.16 -15.11
C LEU A 335 -29.91 -13.78 -15.09
N ARG A 336 -31.02 -13.64 -15.82
CA ARG A 336 -31.75 -12.37 -15.99
C ARG A 336 -32.83 -12.20 -14.92
N GLY A 337 -33.22 -10.96 -14.66
CA GLY A 337 -34.32 -10.64 -13.75
C GLY A 337 -33.90 -10.55 -12.28
N THR A 338 -32.60 -10.44 -12.02
CA THR A 338 -32.05 -10.11 -10.70
C THR A 338 -31.99 -8.59 -10.50
N SER A 339 -32.05 -8.14 -9.25
CA SER A 339 -31.74 -6.73 -8.90
C SER A 339 -30.83 -6.65 -7.68
N GLY A 340 -29.97 -5.64 -7.63
CA GLY A 340 -28.94 -5.46 -6.60
C GLY A 340 -27.53 -5.93 -7.00
N ALA A 341 -27.39 -6.62 -8.13
CA ALA A 341 -26.08 -6.88 -8.76
C ALA A 341 -25.74 -5.78 -9.77
N VAL A 342 -24.45 -5.43 -9.92
CA VAL A 342 -23.97 -4.44 -10.90
C VAL A 342 -24.12 -4.98 -12.32
N THR A 343 -23.87 -6.28 -12.52
CA THR A 343 -24.14 -7.01 -13.75
C THR A 343 -24.98 -8.25 -13.49
N ASP A 344 -25.73 -8.70 -14.51
CA ASP A 344 -26.52 -9.93 -14.40
C ASP A 344 -25.60 -11.11 -14.02
N PRO A 345 -25.93 -11.87 -12.94
CA PRO A 345 -25.13 -13.00 -12.52
C PRO A 345 -24.95 -14.03 -13.64
N LYS A 346 -23.79 -14.69 -13.65
CA LYS A 346 -23.47 -15.72 -14.65
C LYS A 346 -23.35 -17.07 -13.97
N ALA A 347 -23.81 -18.12 -14.61
CA ALA A 347 -23.63 -19.49 -14.13
C ALA A 347 -22.91 -20.31 -15.18
N ARG A 348 -21.86 -21.03 -14.76
CA ARG A 348 -21.13 -21.96 -15.62
C ARG A 348 -20.99 -23.31 -14.94
N LEU A 349 -21.30 -24.37 -15.67
CA LEU A 349 -21.04 -25.73 -15.20
C LEU A 349 -19.54 -26.04 -15.36
N VAL A 350 -18.89 -26.44 -14.27
CA VAL A 350 -17.45 -26.76 -14.23
C VAL A 350 -17.20 -27.94 -13.29
N TYR A 351 -16.00 -28.51 -13.36
CA TYR A 351 -15.49 -29.38 -12.31
C TYR A 351 -14.64 -28.59 -11.32
N LEU A 352 -14.66 -28.99 -10.04
CA LEU A 352 -13.80 -28.45 -8.99
C LEU A 352 -13.12 -29.60 -8.25
N VAL A 353 -11.81 -29.49 -8.03
CA VAL A 353 -11.07 -30.40 -7.14
C VAL A 353 -11.29 -29.93 -5.70
N LYS A 354 -11.90 -30.78 -4.88
CA LYS A 354 -12.15 -30.50 -3.46
C LYS A 354 -10.86 -30.64 -2.62
N PRO A 355 -10.78 -30.03 -1.43
CA PRO A 355 -9.61 -30.14 -0.54
C PRO A 355 -9.19 -31.58 -0.22
N GLU A 356 -10.14 -32.51 -0.12
CA GLU A 356 -9.89 -33.94 0.09
C GLU A 356 -9.35 -34.67 -1.15
N GLY A 357 -9.10 -33.96 -2.25
CA GLY A 357 -8.51 -34.50 -3.47
C GLY A 357 -9.48 -35.28 -4.35
N THR A 358 -10.78 -34.96 -4.30
CA THR A 358 -11.80 -35.57 -5.18
C THR A 358 -12.38 -34.56 -6.15
N LEU A 359 -12.84 -35.02 -7.31
CA LEU A 359 -13.44 -34.17 -8.34
C LEU A 359 -14.96 -34.07 -8.16
N CYS A 360 -15.51 -32.85 -8.20
CA CYS A 360 -16.93 -32.58 -8.03
C CYS A 360 -17.47 -31.73 -9.18
N LEU A 361 -18.70 -32.02 -9.64
CA LEU A 361 -19.39 -31.20 -10.64
C LEU A 361 -20.14 -30.07 -9.93
N VAL A 362 -19.89 -28.83 -10.32
CA VAL A 362 -20.42 -27.64 -9.64
C VAL A 362 -20.92 -26.59 -10.63
N TRP A 363 -21.92 -25.83 -10.20
CA TRP A 363 -22.26 -24.54 -10.79
C TRP A 363 -21.35 -23.48 -10.19
N ARG A 364 -20.48 -22.89 -11.01
CA ARG A 364 -19.80 -21.65 -10.68
C ARG A 364 -20.74 -20.49 -10.95
N VAL A 365 -21.31 -19.93 -9.89
CA VAL A 365 -22.19 -18.76 -9.92
C VAL A 365 -21.33 -17.53 -9.66
N GLU A 366 -21.31 -16.63 -10.62
CA GLU A 366 -20.55 -15.39 -10.60
C GLU A 366 -21.50 -14.22 -10.32
N THR A 367 -21.27 -13.52 -9.21
CA THR A 367 -22.08 -12.39 -8.76
C THR A 367 -21.20 -11.17 -8.48
N ASP A 368 -21.53 -10.08 -9.16
CA ASP A 368 -20.91 -8.76 -9.01
C ASP A 368 -21.84 -7.87 -8.19
N VAL A 369 -21.49 -7.64 -6.91
CA VAL A 369 -22.31 -6.89 -5.94
C VAL A 369 -21.70 -5.53 -5.60
N ASP A 370 -20.99 -4.92 -6.55
CA ASP A 370 -20.28 -3.63 -6.41
C ASP A 370 -19.02 -3.76 -5.54
N ASP A 371 -19.22 -3.94 -4.23
CA ASP A 371 -18.11 -4.03 -3.26
C ASP A 371 -17.34 -5.36 -3.35
N ASN A 372 -17.97 -6.42 -3.87
CA ASN A 372 -17.38 -7.76 -3.95
C ASN A 372 -17.72 -8.44 -5.28
N TRP A 373 -16.82 -9.28 -5.78
CA TRP A 373 -17.06 -10.09 -6.99
C TRP A 373 -16.82 -11.56 -6.67
N LEU A 374 -17.91 -12.29 -6.48
CA LEU A 374 -17.86 -13.65 -5.97
C LEU A 374 -18.01 -14.68 -7.09
N LEU A 375 -17.16 -15.70 -7.08
CA LEU A 375 -17.38 -16.99 -7.71
C LEU A 375 -17.78 -18.00 -6.62
N THR A 376 -19.05 -18.35 -6.57
CA THR A 376 -19.58 -19.36 -5.66
C THR A 376 -19.72 -20.69 -6.38
N TYR A 377 -19.08 -21.74 -5.86
CA TYR A 377 -19.13 -23.10 -6.42
C TYR A 377 -20.19 -23.92 -5.69
N VAL A 378 -21.39 -23.99 -6.27
CA VAL A 378 -22.53 -24.72 -5.70
C VAL A 378 -22.60 -26.12 -6.31
N ASP A 379 -22.94 -27.14 -5.51
CA ASP A 379 -23.14 -28.51 -5.99
C ASP A 379 -24.08 -28.55 -7.20
N ALA A 380 -23.60 -29.08 -8.33
CA ALA A 380 -24.40 -29.07 -9.55
C ALA A 380 -25.56 -30.07 -9.49
N LYS A 381 -25.50 -31.10 -8.65
CA LYS A 381 -26.48 -32.18 -8.64
C LYS A 381 -27.65 -31.91 -7.67
N THR A 382 -27.38 -31.22 -6.57
CA THR A 382 -28.41 -30.91 -5.56
C THR A 382 -28.77 -29.44 -5.52
N ALA A 383 -27.82 -28.54 -5.81
CA ALA A 383 -27.91 -27.12 -5.48
C ALA A 383 -28.16 -26.86 -3.97
N GLU A 384 -27.62 -27.72 -3.11
CA GLU A 384 -27.84 -27.69 -1.65
C GLU A 384 -26.54 -27.59 -0.83
N GLU A 385 -25.38 -27.44 -1.48
CA GLU A 385 -24.09 -27.33 -0.81
C GLU A 385 -23.18 -26.36 -1.58
N ILE A 386 -22.38 -25.56 -0.86
CA ILE A 386 -21.32 -24.73 -1.43
C ILE A 386 -19.99 -25.42 -1.18
N HIS A 387 -19.28 -25.76 -2.26
CA HIS A 387 -17.97 -26.44 -2.22
C HIS A 387 -16.80 -25.45 -2.21
N GLY A 388 -17.04 -24.17 -2.49
CA GLY A 388 -16.04 -23.12 -2.43
C GLY A 388 -16.62 -21.75 -2.77
N VAL A 389 -15.96 -20.69 -2.30
CA VAL A 389 -16.25 -19.30 -2.66
C VAL A 389 -14.91 -18.62 -2.93
N VAL A 390 -14.80 -17.95 -4.06
CA VAL A 390 -13.66 -17.08 -4.40
C VAL A 390 -14.21 -15.67 -4.53
N ASP A 391 -13.62 -14.71 -3.83
CA ASP A 391 -13.94 -13.30 -3.98
C ASP A 391 -12.78 -12.60 -4.68
N TYR A 392 -13.04 -11.99 -5.83
CA TYR A 392 -12.04 -11.22 -6.57
C TYR A 392 -11.78 -9.84 -5.97
N VAL A 393 -12.61 -9.37 -5.02
CA VAL A 393 -12.51 -8.05 -4.37
C VAL A 393 -12.66 -8.17 -2.84
N SER A 394 -12.15 -9.26 -2.22
CA SER A 394 -12.17 -9.37 -0.76
C SER A 394 -11.15 -8.40 -0.13
N GLU A 395 -11.58 -7.17 0.10
CA GLU A 395 -10.90 -6.21 0.96
C GLU A 395 -11.43 -6.30 2.39
N ALA A 396 -10.56 -6.48 3.39
CA ALA A 396 -10.93 -6.31 4.78
C ALA A 396 -10.92 -4.84 5.17
N THR A 397 -11.97 -4.40 5.86
CA THR A 397 -12.08 -3.03 6.37
C THR A 397 -12.03 -2.97 7.88
N PHE A 398 -11.31 -2.00 8.42
CA PHE A 398 -11.12 -1.76 9.84
C PHE A 398 -11.48 -0.32 10.18
N GLN A 399 -12.54 -0.11 10.96
CA GLN A 399 -12.76 1.21 11.56
C GLN A 399 -11.90 1.30 12.83
N VAL A 400 -10.86 2.13 12.86
CA VAL A 400 -9.88 2.19 13.97
C VAL A 400 -9.27 3.59 14.11
N TYR A 401 -8.67 3.87 15.27
CA TYR A 401 -7.64 4.91 15.35
C TYR A 401 -6.39 4.35 14.69
N GLY A 402 -6.05 4.93 13.52
CA GLY A 402 -4.96 4.45 12.69
C GLY A 402 -3.59 4.59 13.33
N TRP A 403 -2.61 3.89 12.76
CA TRP A 403 -1.23 3.86 13.22
C TRP A 403 -0.65 5.27 13.45
N GLY A 404 0.02 5.47 14.59
CA GLY A 404 0.58 6.76 15.00
C GLY A 404 -0.38 7.64 15.82
N ILE A 405 -1.70 7.39 15.77
CA ILE A 405 -2.66 8.00 16.70
C ILE A 405 -2.55 7.27 18.04
N ASN A 406 -2.19 8.00 19.10
CA ASN A 406 -2.00 7.37 20.41
C ASN A 406 -3.30 7.08 21.13
N ASP A 407 -4.29 7.98 21.06
CA ASP A 407 -5.49 7.90 21.87
C ASP A 407 -6.64 8.69 21.24
N PRO A 408 -7.90 8.42 21.64
CA PRO A 408 -9.08 9.12 21.12
C PRO A 408 -9.06 10.64 21.29
N GLY A 409 -8.27 11.20 22.22
CA GLY A 409 -8.21 12.64 22.45
C GLY A 409 -7.46 13.42 21.36
N GLN A 410 -6.86 12.74 20.39
CA GLN A 410 -6.01 13.36 19.37
C GLN A 410 -6.71 13.63 18.03
N VAL A 411 -7.86 12.99 17.79
CA VAL A 411 -8.62 13.10 16.54
C VAL A 411 -10.11 13.06 16.83
N ASP A 412 -10.91 13.66 15.96
CA ASP A 412 -12.37 13.74 16.15
C ASP A 412 -13.08 12.42 15.80
N SER A 413 -12.47 11.56 14.97
CA SER A 413 -13.08 10.32 14.52
C SER A 413 -12.05 9.24 14.15
N ARG A 414 -12.51 7.98 14.16
CA ARG A 414 -11.79 6.80 13.66
C ARG A 414 -11.82 6.77 12.13
N ALA A 415 -10.74 6.29 11.53
CA ALA A 415 -10.66 6.08 10.08
C ALA A 415 -11.11 4.66 9.72
N VAL A 416 -11.65 4.48 8.52
CA VAL A 416 -11.83 3.15 7.91
C VAL A 416 -10.59 2.86 7.07
N LEU A 417 -9.88 1.79 7.40
CA LEU A 417 -8.68 1.34 6.70
C LEU A 417 -9.00 0.05 5.95
N THR A 418 -8.53 -0.04 4.70
CA THR A 418 -8.68 -1.19 3.83
C THR A 418 -7.36 -1.95 3.77
N ASP A 419 -7.40 -3.26 3.93
CA ASP A 419 -6.24 -4.18 3.86
C ASP A 419 -4.95 -3.64 4.49
N PRO A 420 -4.98 -3.28 5.79
CA PRO A 420 -3.88 -2.54 6.43
C PRO A 420 -2.58 -3.35 6.64
N TRP A 421 -2.53 -4.62 6.25
CA TRP A 421 -1.35 -5.47 6.37
C TRP A 421 -0.27 -5.13 5.35
N ASP A 422 0.98 -5.33 5.74
CA ASP A 422 2.08 -5.35 4.79
C ASP A 422 2.23 -6.78 4.23
N LEU A 423 1.91 -7.02 2.95
CA LEU A 423 2.00 -8.35 2.34
C LEU A 423 3.43 -8.91 2.31
N LYS A 424 4.46 -8.07 2.47
CA LYS A 424 5.84 -8.53 2.60
C LYS A 424 6.07 -9.20 3.95
N GLU A 425 5.52 -8.63 5.02
CA GLU A 425 5.76 -9.06 6.39
C GLU A 425 4.66 -9.99 6.94
N SER A 426 3.45 -9.88 6.37
CA SER A 426 2.26 -10.70 6.61
C SER A 426 1.74 -11.25 5.27
N PRO A 427 2.46 -12.18 4.61
CA PRO A 427 2.07 -12.73 3.30
C PRO A 427 0.76 -13.52 3.32
N LEU A 428 0.33 -13.95 4.51
CA LEU A 428 -0.93 -14.64 4.77
C LEU A 428 -2.07 -13.68 5.15
N THR A 429 -1.85 -12.37 4.99
CA THR A 429 -2.64 -11.30 5.62
C THR A 429 -2.70 -11.48 7.14
N TRP A 430 -3.53 -10.70 7.83
CA TRP A 430 -3.74 -10.89 9.26
C TRP A 430 -4.80 -11.96 9.58
N PHE A 431 -5.49 -12.50 8.57
CA PHE A 431 -6.65 -13.39 8.75
C PHE A 431 -6.41 -14.84 8.36
N SER A 432 -5.20 -15.21 7.95
CA SER A 432 -4.85 -16.60 7.70
C SER A 432 -3.69 -17.05 8.57
N ASP A 433 -3.65 -18.33 8.91
CA ASP A 433 -2.50 -19.01 9.51
C ASP A 433 -1.83 -19.99 8.53
N GLY A 434 -2.23 -19.92 7.25
CA GLY A 434 -1.74 -20.78 6.17
C GLY A 434 -2.42 -22.16 6.12
N GLN A 435 -3.19 -22.53 7.15
CA GLN A 435 -4.04 -23.72 7.13
C GLN A 435 -5.50 -23.35 6.95
N LYS A 436 -5.92 -22.23 7.56
CA LYS A 436 -7.29 -21.75 7.54
C LYS A 436 -7.33 -20.23 7.43
N ASN A 437 -8.25 -19.75 6.59
CA ASN A 437 -8.67 -18.35 6.57
C ASN A 437 -9.78 -18.15 7.60
N TRP A 438 -9.70 -17.05 8.33
CA TRP A 438 -10.61 -16.68 9.40
C TRP A 438 -11.45 -15.47 8.97
N SER A 439 -12.73 -15.49 9.32
CA SER A 439 -13.66 -14.35 9.18
C SER A 439 -13.70 -13.48 10.45
N THR A 440 -12.77 -13.70 11.38
CA THR A 440 -12.75 -13.07 12.70
C THR A 440 -11.34 -12.56 13.03
N THR A 441 -11.17 -11.85 14.14
CA THR A 441 -9.90 -11.26 14.60
C THR A 441 -8.88 -12.30 15.08
N ARG A 442 -8.46 -13.17 14.14
CA ARG A 442 -7.52 -14.27 14.31
C ARG A 442 -6.75 -14.49 13.01
N GLY A 443 -5.45 -14.73 13.13
CA GLY A 443 -4.63 -15.25 12.04
C GLY A 443 -3.22 -15.56 12.52
N ASN A 444 -2.24 -15.36 11.65
CA ASN A 444 -0.87 -15.79 11.92
C ASN A 444 -0.23 -15.07 13.11
N ASN A 445 -0.42 -13.76 13.24
CA ASN A 445 0.36 -12.94 14.18
C ASN A 445 -0.29 -12.87 15.57
N GLY A 446 -1.61 -13.09 15.64
CA GLY A 446 -2.36 -13.00 16.89
C GLY A 446 -3.80 -13.48 16.82
N ILE A 447 -4.39 -13.61 18.00
CA ILE A 447 -5.80 -13.94 18.21
C ILE A 447 -6.38 -13.02 19.29
N ALA A 448 -7.35 -12.19 18.90
CA ALA A 448 -7.99 -11.23 19.79
C ALA A 448 -9.39 -11.69 20.21
N GLN A 449 -9.73 -11.41 21.47
CA GLN A 449 -11.01 -11.76 22.08
C GLN A 449 -11.29 -10.88 23.29
N GLU A 450 -12.54 -10.88 23.73
CA GLU A 450 -12.86 -10.42 25.08
C GLU A 450 -12.31 -11.38 26.14
N ASN A 451 -12.02 -10.85 27.33
CA ASN A 451 -11.85 -11.68 28.51
C ASN A 451 -12.41 -11.01 29.78
N ILE A 452 -13.61 -10.44 29.69
CA ILE A 452 -14.22 -9.60 30.73
C ILE A 452 -14.37 -10.36 32.07
N ASN A 453 -14.54 -11.67 31.99
CA ASN A 453 -14.73 -12.55 33.15
C ASN A 453 -13.43 -13.23 33.63
N ASN A 454 -12.27 -12.84 33.08
CA ASN A 454 -10.96 -13.43 33.41
C ASN A 454 -10.95 -14.97 33.30
N LEU A 455 -11.43 -15.48 32.17
CA LEU A 455 -11.39 -16.91 31.89
C LEU A 455 -9.96 -17.34 31.56
N PRO A 456 -9.54 -18.56 31.95
CA PRO A 456 -8.21 -19.07 31.65
C PRO A 456 -8.07 -19.50 30.18
N THR A 457 -9.18 -19.77 29.50
CA THR A 457 -9.24 -20.13 28.09
C THR A 457 -9.51 -18.89 27.23
N TYR A 458 -9.04 -18.92 25.98
CA TYR A 458 -9.21 -17.80 25.04
C TYR A 458 -9.76 -18.23 23.68
N LEU A 459 -9.50 -19.47 23.23
CA LEU A 459 -9.82 -19.95 21.88
C LEU A 459 -11.31 -19.79 21.52
N ASN A 460 -12.21 -20.04 22.48
CA ASN A 460 -13.67 -19.98 22.27
C ASN A 460 -14.31 -18.72 22.88
N ASN A 461 -13.52 -17.78 23.40
CA ASN A 461 -14.04 -16.52 23.90
C ASN A 461 -14.62 -15.70 22.75
N PHE A 462 -15.52 -14.78 23.11
CA PHE A 462 -16.21 -13.99 22.11
C PHE A 462 -15.24 -13.07 21.36
N ARG A 463 -15.47 -12.98 20.04
CA ARG A 463 -14.81 -12.07 19.12
C ARG A 463 -15.74 -11.79 17.95
N PRO A 464 -15.68 -10.58 17.35
CA PRO A 464 -16.49 -10.24 16.19
C PRO A 464 -16.20 -11.20 15.03
N ASP A 465 -17.23 -11.71 14.38
CA ASP A 465 -17.16 -12.55 13.19
C ASP A 465 -17.86 -11.82 12.04
N SER A 466 -17.13 -11.61 10.94
CA SER A 466 -17.55 -10.85 9.78
C SER A 466 -17.12 -11.61 8.52
N PRO A 467 -18.02 -12.39 7.90
CA PRO A 467 -17.71 -13.17 6.68
C PRO A 467 -17.21 -12.32 5.51
N THR A 468 -17.63 -11.06 5.44
CA THR A 468 -17.17 -10.07 4.46
C THR A 468 -15.94 -9.28 4.92
N GLN A 469 -15.34 -9.67 6.04
CA GLN A 469 -14.18 -9.01 6.66
C GLN A 469 -14.35 -7.50 6.89
N ASN A 470 -15.60 -7.04 7.06
CA ASN A 470 -15.91 -5.69 7.47
C ASN A 470 -15.96 -5.59 9.00
N PHE A 471 -14.89 -5.05 9.60
CA PHE A 471 -14.73 -4.82 11.04
C PHE A 471 -14.96 -3.34 11.39
N SER A 472 -16.05 -2.77 10.87
CA SER A 472 -16.49 -1.40 11.18
C SER A 472 -17.54 -1.39 12.29
N TYR A 473 -17.07 -1.35 13.54
CA TYR A 473 -17.94 -1.31 14.72
C TYR A 473 -17.92 0.05 15.39
N GLU A 474 -19.08 0.52 15.83
CA GLU A 474 -19.22 1.80 16.53
C GLU A 474 -18.42 1.85 17.84
N TYR A 475 -17.93 3.04 18.18
CA TYR A 475 -17.28 3.35 19.45
C TYR A 475 -17.97 4.56 20.10
N PRO A 476 -19.08 4.35 20.82
CA PRO A 476 -19.72 5.40 21.60
C PRO A 476 -18.88 5.71 22.85
N ALA A 477 -17.96 6.69 22.74
CA ALA A 477 -17.03 7.06 23.81
C ALA A 477 -17.69 7.47 25.15
N GLY A 478 -19.01 7.74 25.15
CA GLY A 478 -19.80 8.07 26.35
C GLY A 478 -20.55 6.90 26.99
N GLU A 479 -20.49 5.70 26.42
CA GLU A 479 -21.24 4.53 26.88
C GLU A 479 -20.38 3.54 27.70
N SER A 480 -21.00 2.46 28.20
CA SER A 480 -20.30 1.46 28.99
C SER A 480 -19.29 0.71 28.13
N PRO A 481 -18.08 0.40 28.65
CA PRO A 481 -17.08 -0.33 27.85
C PRO A 481 -17.52 -1.65 27.24
N LYS A 482 -18.48 -2.32 27.87
CA LYS A 482 -19.05 -3.57 27.35
C LYS A 482 -19.80 -3.37 26.03
N ASP A 483 -20.36 -2.19 25.81
CA ASP A 483 -21.23 -1.90 24.67
C ASP A 483 -20.43 -1.78 23.37
N TYR A 484 -19.13 -1.45 23.47
CA TYR A 484 -18.21 -1.32 22.34
C TYR A 484 -17.13 -2.42 22.26
N ILE A 485 -17.38 -3.59 22.85
CA ILE A 485 -16.40 -4.69 22.90
C ILE A 485 -15.89 -5.11 21.51
N ASN A 486 -16.74 -5.08 20.48
CA ASN A 486 -16.32 -5.38 19.10
C ASN A 486 -15.29 -4.38 18.57
N ALA A 487 -15.49 -3.08 18.82
CA ALA A 487 -14.55 -2.03 18.44
C ALA A 487 -13.23 -2.16 19.22
N SER A 488 -13.30 -2.53 20.51
CA SER A 488 -12.12 -2.79 21.34
C SER A 488 -11.29 -3.96 20.79
N ILE A 489 -11.90 -5.12 20.59
CA ILE A 489 -11.21 -6.30 20.03
C ILE A 489 -10.58 -5.98 18.66
N THR A 490 -11.31 -5.27 17.81
CA THR A 490 -10.84 -4.84 16.47
C THR A 490 -9.64 -3.89 16.56
N GLN A 491 -9.70 -2.88 17.44
CA GLN A 491 -8.59 -1.94 17.66
C GLN A 491 -7.35 -2.65 18.20
N LEU A 492 -7.51 -3.57 19.17
CA LEU A 492 -6.41 -4.34 19.73
C LEU A 492 -5.74 -5.21 18.67
N PHE A 493 -6.55 -5.91 17.87
CA PHE A 493 -6.08 -6.74 16.77
C PHE A 493 -5.33 -5.91 15.73
N TYR A 494 -5.88 -4.77 15.31
CA TYR A 494 -5.24 -3.86 14.37
C TYR A 494 -3.88 -3.37 14.89
N THR A 495 -3.84 -2.80 16.10
CA THR A 495 -2.60 -2.21 16.64
C THR A 495 -1.51 -3.26 16.82
N ALA A 496 -1.86 -4.46 17.32
CA ALA A 496 -0.90 -5.53 17.52
C ALA A 496 -0.33 -6.07 16.19
N ASN A 497 -1.17 -6.28 15.18
CA ASN A 497 -0.71 -6.74 13.87
C ASN A 497 0.10 -5.65 13.13
N ALA A 498 -0.35 -4.39 13.17
CA ALA A 498 0.40 -3.28 12.59
C ALA A 498 1.78 -3.10 13.23
N TYR A 499 1.91 -3.41 14.53
CA TYR A 499 3.19 -3.40 15.21
C TYR A 499 4.05 -4.62 14.89
N HIS A 500 3.47 -5.81 14.79
CA HIS A 500 4.16 -6.99 14.26
C HIS A 500 4.83 -6.69 12.92
N ASP A 501 4.09 -6.13 11.95
CA ASP A 501 4.62 -5.83 10.62
C ASP A 501 5.76 -4.79 10.67
N LEU A 502 5.64 -3.77 11.54
CA LEU A 502 6.72 -2.81 11.73
C LEU A 502 7.97 -3.47 12.34
N LEU A 503 7.80 -4.29 13.37
CA LEU A 503 8.90 -4.97 14.04
C LEU A 503 9.59 -5.96 13.10
N TYR A 504 8.83 -6.67 12.28
CA TYR A 504 9.34 -7.55 11.23
C TYR A 504 10.18 -6.75 10.23
N THR A 505 9.65 -5.62 9.74
CA THR A 505 10.38 -4.70 8.86
C THR A 505 11.71 -4.25 9.48
N LEU A 506 11.74 -4.07 10.80
CA LEU A 506 12.93 -3.68 11.57
C LEU A 506 13.81 -4.86 11.99
N GLY A 507 13.47 -6.10 11.62
CA GLY A 507 14.31 -7.29 11.77
C GLY A 507 13.88 -8.28 12.86
N PHE A 508 12.76 -8.05 13.54
CA PHE A 508 12.16 -9.04 14.45
C PHE A 508 11.29 -10.04 13.66
N ASN A 509 11.98 -10.96 12.99
CA ASN A 509 11.40 -12.00 12.14
C ASN A 509 11.38 -13.36 12.87
N GLU A 510 11.06 -14.43 12.15
CA GLU A 510 10.86 -15.77 12.70
C GLU A 510 12.13 -16.29 13.38
N LYS A 511 13.30 -16.13 12.74
CA LYS A 511 14.59 -16.55 13.33
C LYS A 511 14.95 -15.74 14.57
N ALA A 512 14.49 -14.50 14.65
CA ALA A 512 14.66 -13.63 15.80
C ALA A 512 13.64 -13.91 16.92
N GLY A 513 12.77 -14.91 16.75
CA GLY A 513 11.78 -15.32 17.74
C GLY A 513 10.60 -14.36 17.80
N ASN A 514 10.08 -13.94 16.65
CA ASN A 514 8.82 -13.20 16.57
C ASN A 514 7.61 -14.07 16.98
N PHE A 515 6.41 -13.50 16.95
CA PHE A 515 5.20 -14.17 17.38
C PHE A 515 4.34 -14.54 16.15
N GLN A 516 4.43 -15.79 15.72
CA GLN A 516 3.70 -16.29 14.55
C GLN A 516 3.21 -17.73 14.77
N TRP A 517 1.98 -17.99 14.31
CA TRP A 517 1.43 -19.34 14.38
C TRP A 517 2.12 -20.29 13.39
N ASN A 518 2.48 -19.77 12.22
CA ASN A 518 3.12 -20.47 11.12
C ASN A 518 4.24 -19.60 10.53
N ASN A 519 5.46 -20.13 10.60
CA ASN A 519 6.67 -19.44 10.15
C ASN A 519 7.00 -19.71 8.67
N SER A 520 6.16 -20.47 7.95
CA SER A 520 6.35 -20.82 6.53
C SER A 520 7.73 -21.42 6.20
N GLY A 521 8.35 -22.11 7.17
CA GLY A 521 9.70 -22.67 7.03
C GLY A 521 10.85 -21.65 7.06
N LEU A 522 10.60 -20.39 7.43
CA LEU A 522 11.62 -19.32 7.47
C LEU A 522 12.54 -19.37 8.70
N GLY A 523 12.26 -20.22 9.68
CA GLY A 523 13.06 -20.44 10.88
C GLY A 523 12.29 -20.16 12.17
N GLY A 524 12.99 -20.10 13.31
CA GLY A 524 12.34 -19.93 14.61
C GLY A 524 11.48 -21.14 15.05
N LYS A 525 10.71 -20.97 16.12
CA LYS A 525 9.72 -21.94 16.59
C LYS A 525 8.32 -21.36 16.44
N GLU A 526 7.53 -21.97 15.56
CA GLU A 526 6.14 -21.62 15.28
C GLU A 526 5.16 -21.88 16.45
N LYS A 527 3.88 -21.59 16.23
CA LYS A 527 2.73 -21.79 17.16
C LYS A 527 2.74 -20.86 18.36
N ASP A 528 3.18 -19.63 18.15
CA ASP A 528 3.43 -18.71 19.25
C ASP A 528 2.95 -17.28 19.02
N TYR A 529 1.94 -17.12 18.16
CA TYR A 529 1.14 -15.90 18.02
C TYR A 529 0.79 -15.22 19.36
N VAL A 530 0.41 -13.94 19.31
CA VAL A 530 0.02 -13.23 20.54
C VAL A 530 -1.45 -13.48 20.86
N ILE A 531 -1.73 -13.94 22.08
CA ILE A 531 -3.07 -13.97 22.66
C ILE A 531 -3.40 -12.55 23.15
N LEU A 532 -4.41 -11.92 22.57
CA LEU A 532 -4.76 -10.51 22.77
C LEU A 532 -6.11 -10.39 23.51
N ASN A 533 -6.07 -10.26 24.83
CA ASN A 533 -7.29 -10.13 25.64
C ASN A 533 -7.71 -8.66 25.79
N ALA A 534 -8.85 -8.29 25.20
CA ALA A 534 -9.48 -7.00 25.38
C ALA A 534 -10.36 -6.97 26.65
N GLN A 535 -10.35 -5.83 27.35
CA GLN A 535 -11.13 -5.57 28.56
C GLN A 535 -11.04 -6.68 29.63
N ASP A 536 -9.84 -7.24 29.80
CA ASP A 536 -9.62 -8.41 30.64
C ASP A 536 -10.05 -8.15 32.10
N GLY A 537 -10.75 -9.11 32.67
CA GLY A 537 -11.33 -9.04 34.01
C GLY A 537 -10.32 -9.17 35.15
N ALA A 538 -9.07 -9.55 34.87
CA ALA A 538 -8.09 -9.90 35.90
C ALA A 538 -7.66 -8.71 36.77
N SER A 539 -7.70 -7.49 36.22
CA SER A 539 -7.29 -6.27 36.92
C SER A 539 -7.96 -5.02 36.34
N ARG A 540 -7.57 -3.85 36.85
CA ARG A 540 -7.96 -2.51 36.38
C ARG A 540 -6.76 -1.58 36.49
N ASN A 541 -6.79 -0.47 35.75
CA ASN A 541 -5.77 0.59 35.79
C ASN A 541 -4.34 0.09 35.50
N ASN A 542 -4.21 -0.89 34.61
CA ASN A 542 -2.94 -1.47 34.21
C ASN A 542 -3.04 -2.15 32.84
N ALA A 543 -1.96 -2.78 32.39
CA ALA A 543 -1.95 -3.85 31.39
C ALA A 543 -0.78 -4.80 31.72
N ASP A 544 -0.70 -5.96 31.07
CA ASP A 544 0.51 -6.78 31.15
C ASP A 544 0.71 -7.69 29.93
N PHE A 545 1.95 -8.11 29.75
CA PHE A 545 2.37 -9.03 28.70
C PHE A 545 3.23 -10.17 29.27
N ALA A 546 2.81 -11.40 29.06
CA ALA A 546 3.57 -12.59 29.42
C ALA A 546 4.34 -13.13 28.19
N THR A 547 5.67 -13.17 28.29
CA THR A 547 6.56 -13.62 27.21
C THR A 547 7.24 -14.95 27.57
N PRO A 548 6.64 -16.11 27.25
CA PRO A 548 7.38 -17.38 27.30
C PRO A 548 8.44 -17.44 26.18
N PRO A 549 9.35 -18.43 26.23
CA PRO A 549 10.31 -18.67 25.14
C PRO A 549 9.63 -18.90 23.79
N ASP A 550 10.41 -18.78 22.72
CA ASP A 550 10.02 -19.05 21.34
C ASP A 550 9.28 -20.38 21.16
N GLY A 551 8.20 -20.38 20.38
CA GLY A 551 7.34 -21.54 20.18
C GLY A 551 6.26 -21.76 21.24
N SER A 552 6.03 -20.80 22.13
CA SER A 552 4.91 -20.76 23.07
C SER A 552 4.16 -19.43 22.97
N PRO A 553 2.81 -19.43 22.86
CA PRO A 553 2.06 -18.19 22.71
C PRO A 553 2.30 -17.21 23.85
N ALA A 554 2.67 -15.98 23.48
CA ALA A 554 2.67 -14.86 24.41
C ALA A 554 1.23 -14.40 24.69
N ARG A 555 1.04 -13.68 25.80
CA ARG A 555 -0.29 -13.22 26.20
C ARG A 555 -0.28 -11.78 26.68
N MET A 556 -1.00 -10.93 25.97
CA MET A 556 -1.30 -9.56 26.34
C MET A 556 -2.68 -9.48 27.01
N ARG A 557 -2.77 -8.78 28.13
CA ARG A 557 -4.01 -8.49 28.84
C ARG A 557 -4.18 -6.98 28.97
N MET A 558 -5.20 -6.45 28.28
CA MET A 558 -5.53 -5.04 28.31
C MET A 558 -6.70 -4.80 29.27
N TYR A 559 -6.56 -3.86 30.20
CA TYR A 559 -7.57 -3.58 31.22
C TYR A 559 -8.30 -2.26 31.02
N LEU A 560 -9.44 -2.13 31.69
CA LEU A 560 -10.16 -0.87 31.84
C LEU A 560 -9.51 0.02 32.91
N PHE A 561 -9.53 1.33 32.66
CA PHE A 561 -9.04 2.38 33.56
C PHE A 561 -10.20 3.19 34.15
N THR A 562 -10.26 3.25 35.47
CA THR A 562 -11.38 3.81 36.27
C THR A 562 -11.07 5.22 36.79
N HIS A 563 -10.19 5.97 36.12
CA HIS A 563 -9.87 7.36 36.47
C HIS A 563 -10.88 8.38 35.91
N THR A 564 -11.82 7.92 35.09
CA THR A 564 -12.91 8.70 34.52
C THR A 564 -14.26 7.98 34.67
N THR A 565 -15.34 8.72 34.44
CA THR A 565 -16.69 8.17 34.34
C THR A 565 -17.28 8.56 32.97
N PRO A 566 -17.58 7.59 32.08
CA PRO A 566 -17.32 6.15 32.23
C PRO A 566 -15.81 5.80 32.25
N PRO A 567 -15.44 4.57 32.69
CA PRO A 567 -14.07 4.08 32.59
C PRO A 567 -13.56 4.11 31.14
N ARG A 568 -12.27 4.43 30.95
CA ARG A 568 -11.60 4.40 29.65
C ARG A 568 -11.03 3.01 29.39
N ASP A 569 -11.21 2.51 28.17
CA ASP A 569 -10.65 1.23 27.76
C ASP A 569 -9.21 1.40 27.25
N GLY A 570 -8.25 0.76 27.92
CA GLY A 570 -6.83 0.90 27.64
C GLY A 570 -6.41 0.43 26.24
N VAL A 571 -7.25 -0.37 25.57
CA VAL A 571 -7.02 -0.79 24.18
C VAL A 571 -6.95 0.39 23.21
N PHE A 572 -7.72 1.45 23.45
CA PHE A 572 -7.75 2.62 22.57
C PHE A 572 -6.58 3.57 22.81
N GLU A 573 -5.77 3.36 23.84
CA GLU A 573 -4.48 4.05 24.00
C GLU A 573 -3.36 3.18 23.40
N SER A 574 -3.04 3.38 22.12
CA SER A 574 -2.10 2.56 21.36
C SER A 574 -0.71 2.50 21.99
N GLY A 575 -0.27 3.55 22.70
CA GLY A 575 0.96 3.54 23.46
C GLY A 575 1.03 2.45 24.53
N ILE A 576 -0.08 2.06 25.15
CA ILE A 576 -0.13 0.95 26.12
C ILE A 576 0.01 -0.38 25.37
N VAL A 577 -0.72 -0.58 24.28
CA VAL A 577 -0.62 -1.80 23.46
C VAL A 577 0.80 -2.02 22.94
N ILE A 578 1.44 -0.95 22.44
CA ILE A 578 2.82 -0.97 21.96
C ILE A 578 3.81 -1.24 23.10
N HIS A 579 3.61 -0.62 24.27
CA HIS A 579 4.41 -0.88 25.47
C HIS A 579 4.38 -2.37 25.83
N GLU A 580 3.18 -2.94 25.95
CA GLU A 580 3.01 -4.35 26.30
C GLU A 580 3.64 -5.28 25.27
N TYR A 581 3.39 -5.06 23.98
CA TYR A 581 3.99 -5.90 22.92
C TYR A 581 5.53 -5.80 22.94
N THR A 582 6.07 -4.64 23.33
CA THR A 582 7.53 -4.42 23.43
C THR A 582 8.17 -5.22 24.58
N HIS A 583 7.42 -5.60 25.62
CA HIS A 583 7.91 -6.62 26.56
C HIS A 583 8.14 -7.96 25.84
N GLY A 584 7.26 -8.33 24.92
CA GLY A 584 7.45 -9.47 24.02
C GLY A 584 8.75 -9.39 23.22
N LEU A 585 8.92 -8.30 22.47
CA LEU A 585 10.10 -8.01 21.67
C LEU A 585 11.40 -8.08 22.49
N SER A 586 11.48 -7.30 23.56
CA SER A 586 12.70 -7.14 24.35
C SER A 586 13.09 -8.43 25.07
N MET A 587 12.12 -9.21 25.56
CA MET A 587 12.39 -10.50 26.23
C MET A 587 12.73 -11.63 25.25
N ARG A 588 12.22 -11.61 24.00
CA ARG A 588 12.59 -12.59 22.96
C ARG A 588 14.00 -12.33 22.41
N LEU A 589 14.36 -11.06 22.20
CA LEU A 589 15.68 -10.72 21.66
C LEU A 589 16.81 -10.84 22.70
N THR A 590 16.59 -10.36 23.92
CA THR A 590 17.63 -10.32 24.95
C THR A 590 18.02 -11.73 25.40
N GLY A 591 19.27 -12.11 25.19
CA GLY A 591 19.76 -13.45 25.53
C GLY A 591 19.26 -14.57 24.61
N GLY A 592 18.59 -14.20 23.51
CA GLY A 592 18.13 -15.09 22.45
C GLY A 592 16.72 -15.68 22.65
N PRO A 593 16.05 -16.10 21.55
CA PRO A 593 14.62 -16.46 21.55
C PRO A 593 14.19 -17.54 22.54
N ASP A 594 15.09 -18.47 22.87
CA ASP A 594 14.79 -19.61 23.74
C ASP A 594 14.90 -19.29 25.25
N ASN A 595 15.24 -18.05 25.63
CA ASN A 595 15.50 -17.68 27.01
C ASN A 595 14.85 -16.36 27.46
N SER A 596 13.59 -16.42 27.88
CA SER A 596 12.84 -15.24 28.38
C SER A 596 13.18 -14.79 29.82
N ARG A 597 14.28 -15.27 30.43
CA ARG A 597 14.68 -14.89 31.81
C ARG A 597 15.74 -13.80 31.85
N CYS A 598 15.93 -13.12 30.73
CA CYS A 598 17.06 -12.21 30.54
C CYS A 598 16.77 -10.75 30.82
N LEU A 599 15.57 -10.41 31.29
CA LEU A 599 15.20 -9.09 31.78
C LEU A 599 14.55 -9.18 33.17
N SER A 600 15.15 -9.95 34.08
CA SER A 600 14.58 -10.26 35.39
C SER A 600 15.31 -9.59 36.56
N ALA A 601 16.57 -9.18 36.38
CA ALA A 601 17.26 -8.35 37.38
C ALA A 601 16.70 -6.92 37.35
N PHE A 602 16.77 -6.20 38.48
CA PHE A 602 16.15 -4.87 38.62
C PHE A 602 16.48 -3.90 37.47
N GLU A 603 17.76 -3.71 37.13
CA GLU A 603 18.15 -2.76 36.09
C GLU A 603 17.76 -3.23 34.69
N SER A 604 17.87 -4.53 34.40
CA SER A 604 17.41 -5.11 33.14
C SER A 604 15.87 -5.06 33.00
N ALA A 605 15.13 -5.31 34.09
CA ALA A 605 13.68 -5.21 34.11
C ALA A 605 13.24 -3.74 33.94
N SER A 606 13.94 -2.80 34.58
CA SER A 606 13.77 -1.37 34.33
C SER A 606 13.99 -1.01 32.86
N MET A 607 15.02 -1.54 32.20
CA MET A 607 15.17 -1.30 30.76
C MET A 607 14.03 -1.92 29.96
N GLY A 608 13.50 -3.08 30.36
CA GLY A 608 12.26 -3.66 29.83
C GLY A 608 11.11 -2.65 29.79
N GLU A 609 10.81 -2.03 30.93
CA GLU A 609 9.80 -0.95 31.02
C GLU A 609 10.18 0.28 30.18
N GLY A 610 11.45 0.67 30.18
CA GLY A 610 11.92 1.83 29.44
C GLY A 610 11.89 1.64 27.92
N TRP A 611 12.15 0.43 27.41
CA TRP A 611 12.01 0.13 25.99
C TRP A 611 10.55 0.17 25.56
N GLY A 612 9.61 -0.34 26.37
CA GLY A 612 8.18 -0.23 26.09
C GLY A 612 7.73 1.21 25.90
N ASP A 613 8.05 2.06 26.88
CA ASP A 613 7.76 3.49 26.84
C ASP A 613 8.46 4.20 25.66
N PHE A 614 9.73 3.84 25.40
CA PHE A 614 10.50 4.41 24.29
C PHE A 614 9.89 4.08 22.93
N MET A 615 9.57 2.80 22.68
CA MET A 615 9.00 2.38 21.39
C MET A 615 7.63 3.03 21.18
N ALA A 616 6.77 3.03 22.21
CA ALA A 616 5.48 3.71 22.18
C ALA A 616 5.62 5.21 21.89
N THR A 617 6.56 5.88 22.57
CA THR A 617 6.84 7.31 22.39
C THR A 617 7.38 7.61 21.00
N ALA A 618 8.36 6.82 20.52
CA ALA A 618 9.01 7.02 19.22
C ALA A 618 8.05 6.80 18.03
N ILE A 619 7.14 5.83 18.14
CA ILE A 619 6.16 5.51 17.09
C ILE A 619 5.10 6.61 16.95
N ARG A 620 4.68 7.22 18.07
CA ARG A 620 3.62 8.25 18.11
C ARG A 620 4.09 9.66 17.80
N LEU A 621 5.36 9.87 17.42
CA LEU A 621 5.82 11.20 17.00
C LEU A 621 4.95 11.72 15.86
N LYS A 622 4.57 13.00 15.96
CA LYS A 622 3.73 13.70 15.00
C LYS A 622 4.58 14.53 14.04
N PRO A 623 4.04 14.91 12.87
CA PRO A 623 4.75 15.77 11.92
C PRO A 623 5.26 17.07 12.53
N SER A 624 4.46 17.71 13.41
CA SER A 624 4.79 18.97 14.08
C SER A 624 5.80 18.86 15.22
N ASP A 625 6.18 17.64 15.62
CA ASP A 625 7.03 17.48 16.79
C ASP A 625 8.46 17.94 16.54
N THR A 626 9.03 18.54 17.58
CA THR A 626 10.40 19.01 17.61
C THR A 626 11.10 18.46 18.85
N ARG A 627 12.41 18.66 18.95
CA ARG A 627 13.20 18.34 20.15
C ARG A 627 12.60 18.87 21.46
N ALA A 628 11.88 19.99 21.40
CA ALA A 628 11.26 20.61 22.57
C ALA A 628 9.89 19.99 22.96
N THR A 629 9.35 19.08 22.14
CA THR A 629 8.10 18.38 22.45
C THR A 629 8.31 17.42 23.62
N ASP A 630 7.39 17.45 24.57
CA ASP A 630 7.35 16.54 25.71
C ASP A 630 6.26 15.47 25.53
N TYR A 631 6.51 14.27 26.05
CA TYR A 631 5.57 13.14 25.95
C TYR A 631 5.30 12.51 27.32
N GLY A 632 4.02 12.21 27.59
CA GLY A 632 3.60 11.41 28.73
C GLY A 632 3.00 10.07 28.28
N MET A 633 3.10 9.07 29.15
CA MET A 633 2.47 7.75 28.96
C MET A 633 1.16 7.64 29.72
N GLY A 634 0.12 7.05 29.12
CA GLY A 634 -1.16 6.83 29.77
C GLY A 634 -1.95 8.11 30.05
N MET A 635 -1.66 9.22 29.36
CA MET A 635 -2.25 10.54 29.67
C MET A 635 -3.77 10.53 29.54
N TRP A 636 -4.27 9.86 28.49
CA TRP A 636 -5.69 9.78 28.22
C TRP A 636 -6.36 8.83 29.22
N VAL A 637 -5.95 7.57 29.34
CA VAL A 637 -6.60 6.64 30.30
C VAL A 637 -6.53 7.11 31.75
N TYR A 638 -5.45 7.80 32.15
CA TYR A 638 -5.24 8.28 33.51
C TYR A 638 -5.88 9.66 33.77
N ASN A 639 -6.36 10.32 32.71
CA ASN A 639 -6.96 11.66 32.76
C ASN A 639 -6.07 12.69 33.46
N ASN A 640 -4.78 12.68 33.11
CA ASN A 640 -3.76 13.55 33.70
C ASN A 640 -2.73 13.89 32.65
N GLU A 641 -2.47 15.19 32.45
CA GLU A 641 -1.48 15.66 31.48
C GLU A 641 -0.05 15.19 31.76
N LYS A 642 0.25 14.79 33.00
CA LYS A 642 1.54 14.20 33.37
C LYS A 642 1.66 12.71 33.02
N GLY A 643 0.54 12.05 32.72
CA GLY A 643 0.49 10.60 32.55
C GLY A 643 0.80 9.83 33.84
N ILE A 644 1.32 8.62 33.69
CA ILE A 644 1.55 7.66 34.78
C ILE A 644 3.01 7.63 35.30
N ARG A 645 3.94 8.24 34.57
CA ARG A 645 5.38 8.23 34.93
C ARG A 645 5.74 9.43 35.80
N GLN A 646 6.89 9.38 36.45
CA GLN A 646 7.33 10.41 37.40
C GLN A 646 7.52 11.79 36.72
N TYR A 647 8.00 11.78 35.47
CA TYR A 647 8.23 12.96 34.65
C TYR A 647 7.80 12.67 33.21
N LEU A 648 7.49 13.72 32.47
CA LEU A 648 7.34 13.64 31.01
C LEU A 648 8.69 13.29 30.37
N TYR A 649 8.68 12.52 29.28
CA TYR A 649 9.83 12.37 28.41
C TYR A 649 10.09 13.68 27.70
N SER A 650 11.24 14.28 28.02
CA SER A 650 11.61 15.63 27.61
C SER A 650 13.11 15.68 27.35
N THR A 651 13.55 16.51 26.40
CA THR A 651 14.98 16.84 26.28
C THR A 651 15.41 17.97 27.22
N SER A 652 14.48 18.57 27.97
CA SER A 652 14.79 19.54 29.03
C SER A 652 15.15 18.83 30.34
N MET A 653 16.33 19.14 30.89
CA MET A 653 16.74 18.67 32.21
C MET A 653 15.97 19.35 33.36
N GLU A 654 15.24 20.44 33.08
CA GLU A 654 14.35 21.08 34.04
C GLU A 654 13.01 20.33 34.12
N THR A 655 12.44 19.95 32.98
CA THR A 655 11.20 19.16 32.91
C THR A 655 11.42 17.74 33.43
N ASN A 656 12.53 17.11 33.04
CA ASN A 656 12.88 15.76 33.45
C ASN A 656 14.36 15.68 33.90
N PRO A 657 14.63 15.76 35.22
CA PRO A 657 15.97 15.77 35.77
C PRO A 657 16.59 14.38 35.94
N LEU A 658 15.91 13.31 35.50
CA LEU A 658 16.38 11.94 35.71
C LEU A 658 17.71 11.67 34.98
N ASN A 659 18.62 11.02 35.70
CA ASN A 659 19.94 10.62 35.23
C ASN A 659 20.34 9.26 35.82
N TYR A 660 21.49 8.72 35.42
CA TYR A 660 21.90 7.37 35.81
C TYR A 660 21.97 7.16 37.34
N THR A 661 22.38 8.19 38.10
CA THR A 661 22.46 8.09 39.56
C THR A 661 21.10 8.15 40.27
N SER A 662 20.03 8.57 39.59
CA SER A 662 18.66 8.52 40.10
C SER A 662 18.24 7.09 40.48
N LEU A 663 18.73 6.08 39.74
CA LEU A 663 18.50 4.65 40.01
C LEU A 663 18.99 4.20 41.39
N ASN A 664 19.89 4.93 42.05
CA ASN A 664 20.38 4.58 43.39
C ASN A 664 19.31 4.72 44.48
N ARG A 665 18.18 5.38 44.16
CA ARG A 665 17.06 5.62 45.08
C ARG A 665 15.74 5.00 44.57
N MET A 666 15.83 4.03 43.67
CA MET A 666 14.68 3.39 43.03
C MET A 666 14.70 1.89 43.30
N TRP A 667 13.52 1.31 43.48
CA TRP A 667 13.32 -0.13 43.73
C TRP A 667 12.21 -0.74 42.87
N GLU A 668 11.55 0.09 42.06
CA GLU A 668 10.42 -0.28 41.22
C GLU A 668 10.88 -0.16 39.75
N ALA A 669 10.53 -1.16 38.94
CA ALA A 669 11.05 -1.31 37.59
C ALA A 669 10.62 -0.14 36.69
N HIS A 670 9.35 0.29 36.75
CA HIS A 670 8.85 1.40 35.94
C HIS A 670 9.52 2.73 36.27
N ALA A 671 9.83 2.99 37.55
CA ALA A 671 10.60 4.16 37.95
C ALA A 671 11.99 4.18 37.30
N GLY A 672 12.69 3.03 37.32
CA GLY A 672 13.97 2.89 36.61
C GLY A 672 13.83 2.92 35.08
N GLY A 673 12.73 2.40 34.54
CA GLY A 673 12.43 2.45 33.11
C GLY A 673 12.21 3.86 32.60
N THR A 674 11.63 4.74 33.43
CA THR A 674 11.51 6.16 33.12
C THR A 674 12.89 6.80 32.93
N VAL A 675 13.92 6.39 33.69
CA VAL A 675 15.30 6.84 33.49
C VAL A 675 15.85 6.37 32.14
N TRP A 676 15.66 5.10 31.80
CA TRP A 676 16.14 4.51 30.55
C TRP A 676 15.47 5.13 29.32
N ALA A 677 14.14 5.20 29.30
CA ALA A 677 13.38 5.83 28.22
C ALA A 677 13.77 7.30 28.04
N SER A 678 14.04 8.03 29.13
CA SER A 678 14.55 9.41 29.05
C SER A 678 15.91 9.50 28.37
N MET A 679 16.81 8.53 28.58
CA MET A 679 18.10 8.46 27.87
C MET A 679 17.91 8.16 26.39
N LEU A 680 17.04 7.21 26.04
CA LEU A 680 16.74 6.88 24.65
C LEU A 680 16.01 8.03 23.93
N TYR A 681 15.21 8.83 24.63
CA TYR A 681 14.57 10.03 24.07
C TYR A 681 15.59 11.09 23.63
N GLU A 682 16.69 11.25 24.38
CA GLU A 682 17.80 12.11 23.94
C GLU A 682 18.49 11.56 22.68
N VAL A 683 18.75 10.25 22.64
CA VAL A 683 19.37 9.59 21.48
C VAL A 683 18.48 9.71 20.25
N LEU A 684 17.16 9.48 20.39
CA LEU A 684 16.18 9.65 19.33
C LEU A 684 16.23 11.04 18.71
N TRP A 685 16.17 12.10 19.53
CA TRP A 685 16.22 13.46 19.01
C TRP A 685 17.57 13.82 18.42
N ASN A 686 18.68 13.29 18.94
CA ASN A 686 20.00 13.51 18.33
C ASN A 686 20.09 12.87 16.93
N LEU A 687 19.51 11.68 16.75
CA LEU A 687 19.45 11.02 15.45
C LEU A 687 18.47 11.72 14.50
N ILE A 688 17.32 12.19 14.99
CA ILE A 688 16.36 12.98 14.19
C ILE A 688 16.98 14.29 13.72
N ASP A 689 17.68 15.02 14.59
CA ASP A 689 18.33 16.27 14.22
C ASP A 689 19.37 16.07 13.11
N ARG A 690 20.03 14.90 13.09
CA ARG A 690 21.05 14.57 12.10
C ARG A 690 20.49 14.03 10.78
N HIS A 691 19.50 13.14 10.85
CA HIS A 691 19.01 12.37 9.69
C HIS A 691 17.59 12.74 9.25
N GLY A 692 16.95 13.70 9.93
CA GLY A 692 15.55 14.03 9.75
C GLY A 692 14.61 13.01 10.39
N LYS A 693 13.31 13.20 10.21
CA LYS A 693 12.23 12.36 10.73
C LYS A 693 11.30 11.97 9.60
N ASN A 694 11.06 10.67 9.41
CA ASN A 694 10.01 10.18 8.54
C ASN A 694 8.71 10.09 9.32
N ASP A 695 7.68 10.82 8.90
CA ASP A 695 6.35 10.82 9.53
C ASP A 695 5.43 9.70 9.02
N GLY A 696 5.86 8.96 7.99
CA GLY A 696 5.14 7.80 7.49
C GLY A 696 5.07 6.65 8.51
N PRO A 697 4.19 5.66 8.27
CA PRO A 697 3.97 4.54 9.18
C PRO A 697 5.05 3.46 9.12
N ARG A 698 5.92 3.51 8.10
CA ARG A 698 6.98 2.52 7.83
C ARG A 698 8.31 3.22 7.46
N PRO A 699 9.46 2.60 7.80
CA PRO A 699 10.76 3.08 7.39
C PRO A 699 10.95 3.00 5.88
N THR A 700 11.84 3.85 5.35
CA THR A 700 12.46 3.62 4.04
C THR A 700 13.94 3.33 4.26
N PHE A 701 14.47 2.36 3.54
CA PHE A 701 15.84 1.89 3.70
C PHE A 701 16.73 2.38 2.55
N ASP A 702 18.02 2.55 2.84
CA ASP A 702 19.07 2.64 1.82
C ASP A 702 19.41 1.26 1.24
N GLU A 703 20.31 1.21 0.25
CA GLU A 703 20.74 -0.03 -0.41
C GLU A 703 21.39 -1.06 0.53
N ARG A 704 21.82 -0.63 1.73
CA ARG A 704 22.44 -1.48 2.75
C ARG A 704 21.44 -1.95 3.81
N GLY A 705 20.16 -1.60 3.67
CA GLY A 705 19.13 -1.94 4.66
C GLY A 705 19.15 -1.03 5.89
N VAL A 706 19.73 0.17 5.81
CA VAL A 706 19.75 1.15 6.91
C VAL A 706 18.57 2.12 6.77
N PRO A 707 17.76 2.37 7.81
CA PRO A 707 16.73 3.40 7.76
C PRO A 707 17.31 4.78 7.41
N LYS A 708 16.65 5.50 6.50
CA LYS A 708 17.13 6.79 5.99
C LYS A 708 16.93 7.96 6.95
N ASP A 709 16.02 7.83 7.91
CA ASP A 709 15.67 8.89 8.87
C ASP A 709 16.01 8.50 10.31
N GLY A 710 16.16 9.50 11.17
CA GLY A 710 16.60 9.34 12.55
C GLY A 710 15.59 8.64 13.45
N LYS A 711 14.28 8.74 13.18
CA LYS A 711 13.24 8.08 13.98
C LYS A 711 13.36 6.57 13.83
N TYR A 712 13.31 6.07 12.60
CA TYR A 712 13.42 4.64 12.36
C TYR A 712 14.82 4.08 12.54
N LEU A 713 15.87 4.89 12.34
CA LEU A 713 17.23 4.50 12.67
C LEU A 713 17.40 4.27 14.18
N ALA A 714 16.83 5.13 15.02
CA ALA A 714 16.83 4.94 16.48
C ALA A 714 16.11 3.64 16.89
N LEU A 715 14.92 3.39 16.33
CA LEU A 715 14.16 2.16 16.58
C LEU A 715 14.97 0.92 16.16
N LYS A 716 15.56 0.95 14.96
CA LYS A 716 16.37 -0.16 14.43
C LYS A 716 17.59 -0.46 15.30
N ILE A 717 18.36 0.57 15.66
CA ILE A 717 19.54 0.41 16.53
C ILE A 717 19.14 -0.17 17.88
N VAL A 718 18.04 0.29 18.48
CA VAL A 718 17.55 -0.23 19.76
C VAL A 718 17.15 -1.71 19.66
N ILE A 719 16.46 -2.11 18.59
CA ILE A 719 16.10 -3.52 18.34
C ILE A 719 17.36 -4.37 18.17
N ASP A 720 18.32 -3.93 17.35
CA ASP A 720 19.57 -4.66 17.13
C ASP A 720 20.39 -4.78 18.43
N ALA A 721 20.39 -3.73 19.26
CA ALA A 721 21.07 -3.75 20.55
C ALA A 721 20.48 -4.79 21.52
N MET A 722 19.15 -4.98 21.52
CA MET A 722 18.52 -6.04 22.32
C MET A 722 19.03 -7.43 21.92
N ALA A 723 19.31 -7.65 20.64
CA ALA A 723 19.86 -8.92 20.15
C ALA A 723 21.37 -9.10 20.44
N LEU A 724 22.11 -8.01 20.64
CA LEU A 724 23.55 -8.02 20.92
C LEU A 724 23.89 -8.11 22.42
N GLN A 725 23.07 -7.51 23.27
CA GLN A 725 23.35 -7.36 24.70
C GLN A 725 23.32 -8.71 25.45
N PRO A 726 24.06 -8.85 26.56
CA PRO A 726 24.05 -10.07 27.36
C PRO A 726 22.70 -10.28 28.05
N CYS A 727 22.49 -11.49 28.59
CA CYS A 727 21.36 -11.78 29.45
C CYS A 727 21.47 -11.00 30.78
N ASN A 728 20.37 -10.38 31.21
CA ASN A 728 20.28 -9.47 32.37
C ASN A 728 21.32 -8.32 32.32
N PRO A 729 21.29 -7.49 31.27
CA PRO A 729 22.26 -6.41 31.12
C PRO A 729 22.02 -5.30 32.16
N ASP A 730 23.08 -4.59 32.53
CA ASP A 730 22.98 -3.26 33.15
C ASP A 730 22.89 -2.15 32.09
N PHE A 731 22.62 -0.89 32.48
CA PHE A 731 22.47 0.22 31.52
C PHE A 731 23.77 0.49 30.74
N VAL A 732 24.95 0.29 31.36
CA VAL A 732 26.25 0.51 30.72
C VAL A 732 26.45 -0.53 29.61
N GLN A 733 26.11 -1.79 29.87
CA GLN A 733 26.14 -2.87 28.91
C GLN A 733 25.15 -2.64 27.76
N ALA A 734 23.91 -2.25 28.07
CA ALA A 734 22.90 -1.97 27.04
C ALA A 734 23.26 -0.75 26.18
N ARG A 735 23.81 0.33 26.78
CA ARG A 735 24.37 1.46 26.03
C ARG A 735 25.47 1.03 25.08
N ASN A 736 26.40 0.18 25.55
CA ASN A 736 27.47 -0.34 24.71
C ASN A 736 26.90 -1.18 23.56
N ALA A 737 25.89 -2.02 23.82
CA ALA A 737 25.20 -2.76 22.77
C ALA A 737 24.53 -1.85 21.73
N ILE A 738 23.98 -0.70 22.13
CA ILE A 738 23.45 0.33 21.22
C ILE A 738 24.55 0.95 20.34
N LEU A 739 25.71 1.22 20.91
CA LEU A 739 26.87 1.70 20.15
C LEU A 739 27.42 0.62 19.19
N ASP A 740 27.42 -0.64 19.60
CA ASP A 740 27.85 -1.77 18.79
C ASP A 740 26.84 -2.06 17.67
N ALA A 741 25.54 -1.90 17.92
CA ALA A 741 24.49 -1.97 16.90
C ALA A 741 24.67 -0.88 15.83
N ASP A 742 24.94 0.37 16.21
CA ASP A 742 25.29 1.41 15.23
C ASP A 742 26.59 1.09 14.47
N GLN A 743 27.59 0.53 15.16
CA GLN A 743 28.83 0.11 14.55
C GLN A 743 28.61 -0.96 13.47
N ALA A 744 27.76 -1.95 13.74
CA ALA A 744 27.43 -3.03 12.81
C ALA A 744 26.56 -2.55 11.65
N LEU A 745 25.56 -1.70 11.93
CA LEU A 745 24.57 -1.26 10.94
C LEU A 745 25.10 -0.15 10.03
N THR A 746 25.75 0.87 10.59
CA THR A 746 26.14 2.09 9.85
C THR A 746 27.65 2.24 9.69
N GLY A 747 28.44 1.38 10.34
CA GLY A 747 29.88 1.57 10.47
C GLY A 747 30.26 2.54 11.59
N GLY A 748 29.33 2.86 12.51
CA GLY A 748 29.59 3.72 13.67
C GLY A 748 29.47 5.20 13.35
N GLN A 749 28.66 5.56 12.35
CA GLN A 749 28.52 6.94 11.89
C GLN A 749 27.84 7.85 12.91
N ASN A 750 27.11 7.27 13.86
CA ASN A 750 26.26 8.00 14.80
C ASN A 750 26.78 7.96 16.25
N LYS A 751 28.03 7.52 16.44
CA LYS A 751 28.66 7.43 17.77
C LYS A 751 28.60 8.74 18.54
N CYS A 752 28.82 9.88 17.88
CA CYS A 752 28.76 11.18 18.56
C CYS A 752 27.36 11.45 19.12
N GLU A 753 26.32 11.25 18.32
CA GLU A 753 24.92 11.51 18.68
C GLU A 753 24.47 10.59 19.80
N ILE A 754 24.81 9.31 19.72
CA ILE A 754 24.46 8.29 20.73
C ILE A 754 25.19 8.60 22.04
N TRP A 755 26.52 8.79 22.01
CA TRP A 755 27.28 9.12 23.22
C TRP A 755 26.79 10.42 23.87
N THR A 756 26.52 11.46 23.07
CA THR A 756 26.02 12.74 23.58
C THR A 756 24.68 12.58 24.31
N GLY A 757 23.77 11.77 23.78
CA GLY A 757 22.47 11.51 24.40
C GLY A 757 22.60 10.83 25.76
N PHE A 758 23.41 9.76 25.83
CA PHE A 758 23.64 9.04 27.09
C PHE A 758 24.45 9.86 28.11
N ALA A 759 25.51 10.53 27.66
CA ALA A 759 26.35 11.37 28.51
C ALA A 759 25.55 12.51 29.15
N LYS A 760 24.62 13.15 28.41
CA LYS A 760 23.74 14.21 28.95
C LYS A 760 22.97 13.77 30.20
N ARG A 761 22.63 12.48 30.31
CA ARG A 761 21.89 11.90 31.45
C ARG A 761 22.78 11.03 32.34
N GLY A 762 24.08 11.27 32.35
CA GLY A 762 25.01 10.66 33.31
C GLY A 762 25.43 9.22 32.97
N LEU A 763 25.18 8.74 31.75
CA LEU A 763 25.62 7.42 31.27
C LEU A 763 26.76 7.53 30.23
N GLY A 764 27.65 8.51 30.41
CA GLY A 764 28.84 8.74 29.58
C GLY A 764 29.97 7.73 29.81
N GLN A 765 31.14 7.99 29.23
CA GLN A 765 32.25 7.02 29.13
C GLN A 765 32.68 6.44 30.48
N GLY A 766 32.72 7.25 31.54
CA GLY A 766 33.12 6.83 32.89
C GLY A 766 31.98 6.33 33.78
N ALA A 767 30.79 6.06 33.23
CA ALA A 767 29.67 5.57 34.02
C ALA A 767 29.90 4.11 34.41
N GLU A 768 29.64 3.78 35.68
CA GLU A 768 29.89 2.46 36.24
C GLU A 768 28.65 1.90 36.91
N TYR A 769 28.33 0.64 36.60
CA TYR A 769 27.33 -0.12 37.32
C TYR A 769 27.86 -0.51 38.70
N GLY A 770 27.02 -0.26 39.71
CA GLY A 770 27.23 -0.74 41.07
C GLY A 770 25.88 -0.94 41.74
N ARG A 771 25.64 -2.11 42.34
CA ARG A 771 24.36 -2.41 42.98
C ARG A 771 24.07 -1.39 44.10
N GLY A 772 23.08 -0.53 43.89
CA GLY A 772 22.72 0.57 44.81
C GLY A 772 23.76 1.71 44.88
N ARG A 773 24.79 1.69 44.04
CA ARG A 773 25.89 2.66 44.02
C ARG A 773 26.44 2.85 42.60
N ARG A 774 25.55 3.20 41.67
CA ARG A 774 25.91 3.59 40.29
C ARG A 774 26.66 4.91 40.31
N VAL A 775 27.70 5.00 39.49
CA VAL A 775 28.48 6.21 39.26
C VAL A 775 28.09 6.79 37.91
N GLY A 776 27.68 8.05 37.88
CA GLY A 776 27.37 8.74 36.64
C GLY A 776 28.60 9.41 36.03
N SER A 777 28.64 9.52 34.70
CA SER A 777 29.64 10.30 33.96
C SER A 777 28.94 11.08 32.84
N TYR A 778 29.42 12.30 32.60
CA TYR A 778 28.94 13.16 31.52
C TYR A 778 29.97 13.26 30.39
N ASP A 779 31.03 12.45 30.45
CA ASP A 779 32.14 12.49 29.51
C ASP A 779 31.79 11.74 28.22
N ILE A 780 32.20 12.31 27.10
CA ILE A 780 32.13 11.72 25.76
C ILE A 780 33.56 11.34 25.36
N PRO A 781 33.81 10.17 24.74
CA PRO A 781 35.15 9.83 24.27
C PRO A 781 35.73 10.89 23.31
N GLY A 782 36.99 11.27 23.51
CA GLY A 782 37.59 12.45 22.85
C GLY A 782 37.70 12.39 21.32
N ASP A 783 37.56 11.20 20.73
CA ASP A 783 37.68 10.92 19.29
C ASP A 783 36.34 10.75 18.57
N VAL A 784 35.22 10.62 19.29
CA VAL A 784 33.94 10.25 18.64
C VAL A 784 33.18 11.42 17.99
N CYS A 785 33.40 12.66 18.44
CA CYS A 785 32.68 13.85 17.96
C CYS A 785 33.51 14.80 17.08
N GLN A 786 34.72 14.40 16.69
CA GLN A 786 35.55 15.23 15.80
C GLN A 786 34.96 15.22 14.39
N LYS A 787 34.64 16.40 13.83
CA LYS A 787 34.29 16.54 12.41
C LYS A 787 35.49 16.04 11.60
N LYS A 788 35.31 15.01 10.76
CA LYS A 788 36.27 14.73 9.69
C LYS A 788 36.38 16.02 8.86
N ILE A 789 37.54 16.66 8.94
CA ILE A 789 37.90 17.88 8.18
C ILE A 789 37.96 17.53 6.69
#